data_AF-A0A9N9SMJ6-F1
#
_entry.id   AF-A0A9N9SMJ6-F1
#
_cell.length_a   1.000
_cell.length_b   1.000
_cell.length_c   1.000
_cell.angle_alpha   90.00
_cell.angle_beta   90.00
_cell.angle_gamma   90.00
#
_symmetry.space_group_name_H-M   'P 1'
#
loop_
_entity.id
_entity.type
_entity.pdbx_description
1 polymer ?
#
loop_
_entity_poly.entity_id
_entity_poly.type
_entity_poly.pdbx_seq_one_letter_code
_entity_poly.pdbx_strand_id
1 'polypeptide(L)'
;MSSKLEIEELKLEISRLKNELTEKENLLNKLKNKCHYNEQLSTEEIVRYSRQMMIPDVNLKGQVALKNSKVLVVGVGGLGCPAALYLAAAGVGEISLMDYDEVELSNLHRQILHGQDNVNAPKVDSAQKALNRINSSIKIIPLKEHANSETMTDLLNKNKYDVILDCTDNVASRYLLNDASVLHKIPLVSGSALRMEGQLTVYNYQGGPCYRCLFPSPPPAFTVTNCGDGGVLGAVPGVIGVLQALETIKVITKSMDVLSGSFLIFDGSNCSFRKIKLRQRNPKCVVCGDEPTITSLIDYEQFCGSSAHDKFQNLLGTVYKKGDLLFTPDGNSVISTVGNRISIFDLKNNKSTTLPVESRYNYNALDLSPNGCTLVAINEEGEAHMISLISQTIVHKYRFKRKVQAVRFSPDGKHFAVCKENNVFVFKAPGPFSGEYNAFVMERVFHGAYDETTCLDWSSDSRILAVGSKDMATKLYPLDKWANFRIYSLGNHTDGIVGCFFEESGYDITTISRNGQTCIWECTVDPKDMVPLVVAPPKKRKKNSSESEEDGIDISKSLERTEEEITKALSEIDVEDADTKTHEVNKLFYKRLARHYLADEVRKENRDAVLTSAAYHKKSRILVTGYSTGAFFIHELPDLNLIHSLSISDQKISSIALNQTGDWIALGCSGLGQLLVWEWQSETYVMKQQGHANNMSCVSYSTDGQSIATGGEDGKVKLWNLVSGFCFVTFSEHTNAVSAIAFSGSKKYRNFRTFTSTRPVQFSCVAVDSSGEFVAAGGQDIFEIYLWSMKTGRLLEILAGHEGPVSGISFSPTLTSTAMVSVSWDKTLKVWDAIEKGSAHETIHLTADGVCCAFKPDGLEVAVGTLDGQITVFHLKTAVQVSSIEGRNDLGSGRSFTSLCYSADGECLLAGGQSKNVCIYNVKESLLLKKFEITQNRSLDAVDDFMNRCKLTNFDNIALIEESYGDNVSIKLPGVRKEEREDREGGNVSIKLPGVRKGDLSGRSVRPEVRVFSLRFSPTGQSWAAATTEGMLVYSLNGSGGVFDPWELQLGITPMAVREAVEDRDFANALIMSMKLNEVDLIQEVIESTPPKDKSSRHLEYYLHWAQQILTVHGPKINAQKCIPTLLALEKSLVRKNEQISKICNYNKYTLQYVSTLGDIFSKKEKEESTKMEVESDQDDELSEEVFNY
;
A
#
# COMPACT_ATOMS: atom_id res chain seq x y z
N MET A 1 10.83 -116.03 -19.62
CA MET A 1 11.30 -115.41 -18.36
C MET A 1 12.33 -114.29 -18.56
N SER A 2 13.12 -114.29 -19.66
CA SER A 2 14.17 -113.28 -19.92
C SER A 2 13.68 -111.82 -20.01
N SER A 3 12.55 -111.57 -20.66
CA SER A 3 12.08 -110.19 -20.93
C SER A 3 11.49 -109.46 -19.72
N LYS A 4 10.99 -110.18 -18.70
CA LYS A 4 10.51 -109.55 -17.45
C LYS A 4 11.67 -109.11 -16.56
N LEU A 5 12.76 -109.87 -16.54
CA LEU A 5 13.98 -109.54 -15.81
C LEU A 5 14.67 -108.32 -16.45
N GLU A 6 14.76 -108.24 -17.78
CA GLU A 6 15.28 -107.04 -18.46
C GLU A 6 14.42 -105.80 -18.19
N ILE A 7 13.10 -105.93 -18.14
CA ILE A 7 12.21 -104.80 -17.81
C ILE A 7 12.39 -104.37 -16.36
N GLU A 8 12.59 -105.30 -15.42
CA GLU A 8 12.86 -104.95 -14.03
C GLU A 8 14.24 -104.32 -13.87
N GLU A 9 15.28 -104.84 -14.52
CA GLU A 9 16.62 -104.23 -14.54
C GLU A 9 16.57 -102.83 -15.16
N LEU A 10 15.89 -102.65 -16.30
CA LEU A 10 15.72 -101.34 -16.91
C LEU A 10 14.89 -100.39 -16.04
N LYS A 11 13.89 -100.88 -15.29
CA LYS A 11 13.15 -100.06 -14.33
C LYS A 11 14.02 -99.66 -13.14
N LEU A 12 14.85 -100.56 -12.65
CA LEU A 12 15.82 -100.29 -11.59
C LEU A 12 16.88 -99.29 -12.05
N GLU A 13 17.36 -99.44 -13.29
CA GLU A 13 18.32 -98.53 -13.90
C GLU A 13 17.69 -97.15 -14.19
N ILE A 14 16.44 -97.10 -14.67
CA ILE A 14 15.70 -95.83 -14.81
C ILE A 14 15.47 -95.18 -13.45
N SER A 15 15.14 -95.94 -12.41
CA SER A 15 14.98 -95.41 -11.05
C SER A 15 16.30 -94.87 -10.51
N ARG A 16 17.40 -95.59 -10.76
CA ARG A 16 18.75 -95.18 -10.36
C ARG A 16 19.19 -93.92 -11.11
N LEU A 17 19.00 -93.87 -12.43
CA LEU A 17 19.31 -92.71 -13.27
C LEU A 17 18.44 -91.51 -12.91
N LYS A 18 17.17 -91.70 -12.54
CA LYS A 18 16.32 -90.61 -12.02
C LYS A 18 16.84 -90.07 -10.70
N ASN A 19 17.29 -90.93 -9.78
CA ASN A 19 17.89 -90.51 -8.53
C ASN A 19 19.21 -89.75 -8.78
N GLU A 20 20.10 -90.26 -9.64
CA GLU A 20 21.32 -89.55 -10.05
C GLU A 20 21.02 -88.22 -10.75
N LEU A 21 19.96 -88.14 -11.56
CA LEU A 21 19.52 -86.90 -12.20
C LEU A 21 19.06 -85.90 -11.14
N THR A 22 18.23 -86.31 -10.18
CA THR A 22 17.77 -85.43 -9.09
C THR A 22 18.92 -84.98 -8.18
N GLU A 23 19.90 -85.84 -7.91
CA GLU A 23 21.11 -85.46 -7.18
C GLU A 23 21.96 -84.46 -7.96
N LYS A 24 22.14 -84.67 -9.27
CA LYS A 24 22.86 -83.74 -10.13
C LYS A 24 22.10 -82.42 -10.34
N GLU A 25 20.77 -82.42 -10.39
CA GLU A 25 19.93 -81.21 -10.42
C GLU A 25 20.02 -80.45 -9.09
N ASN A 26 20.02 -81.17 -7.96
CA ASN A 26 20.23 -80.57 -6.65
C ASN A 26 21.66 -80.04 -6.48
N LEU A 27 22.66 -80.72 -7.06
CA LEU A 27 24.04 -80.26 -7.08
C LEU A 27 24.19 -79.05 -8.02
N LEU A 28 23.52 -79.05 -9.17
CA LEU A 28 23.46 -77.93 -10.10
C LEU A 28 22.76 -76.73 -9.46
N ASN A 29 21.69 -76.94 -8.70
CA ASN A 29 21.02 -75.88 -7.93
C ASN A 29 21.89 -75.41 -6.77
N LYS A 30 22.63 -76.30 -6.08
CA LYS A 30 23.61 -75.91 -5.06
C LYS A 30 24.81 -75.17 -5.67
N LEU A 31 25.24 -75.51 -6.89
CA LEU A 31 26.31 -74.85 -7.62
C LEU A 31 25.85 -73.52 -8.21
N LYS A 32 24.62 -73.41 -8.73
CA LYS A 32 23.96 -72.14 -9.07
C LYS A 32 23.85 -71.24 -7.84
N ASN A 33 23.45 -71.80 -6.69
CA ASN A 33 23.35 -71.07 -5.43
C ASN A 33 24.73 -70.72 -4.82
N LYS A 34 25.79 -71.51 -5.08
CA LYS A 34 27.18 -71.18 -4.71
C LYS A 34 27.87 -70.22 -5.69
N CYS A 35 27.43 -70.18 -6.95
CA CYS A 35 27.85 -69.22 -7.98
C CYS A 35 27.02 -67.93 -7.99
N HIS A 36 26.00 -67.79 -7.13
CA HIS A 36 25.42 -66.49 -6.79
C HIS A 36 26.35 -65.69 -5.87
N TYR A 37 27.55 -65.36 -6.38
CA TYR A 37 28.16 -64.09 -6.01
C TYR A 37 27.36 -62.99 -6.72
N ASN A 38 26.38 -62.42 -6.01
CA ASN A 38 25.72 -61.15 -6.29
C ASN A 38 25.21 -60.91 -7.72
N GLU A 39 23.99 -61.37 -8.03
CA GLU A 39 23.12 -60.64 -8.98
C GLU A 39 22.67 -59.32 -8.33
N GLN A 40 23.57 -58.36 -8.16
CA GLN A 40 23.21 -57.05 -7.62
C GLN A 40 23.00 -56.00 -8.72
N LEU A 41 23.68 -56.12 -9.86
CA LEU A 41 23.54 -55.23 -11.01
C LEU A 41 23.41 -56.05 -12.31
N SER A 42 22.53 -55.63 -13.21
CA SER A 42 22.40 -56.26 -14.53
C SER A 42 23.63 -55.97 -15.39
N THR A 43 23.89 -56.77 -16.43
CA THR A 43 25.01 -56.52 -17.36
C THR A 43 24.92 -55.14 -17.99
N GLU A 44 23.72 -54.64 -18.29
CA GLU A 44 23.48 -53.30 -18.83
C GLU A 44 23.82 -52.21 -17.80
N GLU A 45 23.45 -52.40 -16.53
CA GLU A 45 23.81 -51.47 -15.44
C GLU A 45 25.32 -51.44 -15.18
N ILE A 46 25.99 -52.60 -15.24
CA ILE A 46 27.46 -52.69 -15.09
C ILE A 46 28.16 -51.88 -16.19
N VAL A 47 27.68 -51.97 -17.43
CA VAL A 47 28.22 -51.17 -18.55
C VAL A 47 27.95 -49.68 -18.33
N ARG A 48 26.71 -49.31 -17.99
CA ARG A 48 26.29 -47.91 -17.76
C ARG A 48 27.08 -47.24 -16.63
N TYR A 49 27.32 -47.94 -15.53
CA TYR A 49 28.00 -47.40 -14.34
C TYR A 49 29.49 -47.77 -14.23
N SER A 50 30.06 -48.39 -15.25
CA SER A 50 31.46 -48.86 -15.27
C SER A 50 32.46 -47.79 -14.80
N ARG A 51 32.36 -46.57 -15.33
CA ARG A 51 33.23 -45.44 -14.96
C ARG A 51 32.99 -44.95 -13.53
N GLN A 52 31.74 -44.97 -13.08
CA GLN A 52 31.35 -44.55 -11.73
C GLN A 52 31.85 -45.56 -10.68
N MET A 53 31.83 -46.86 -10.98
CA MET A 53 32.33 -47.93 -10.11
C MET A 53 33.87 -47.97 -9.97
N MET A 54 34.62 -47.27 -10.83
CA MET A 54 36.07 -47.13 -10.68
C MET A 54 36.44 -46.18 -9.54
N ILE A 55 35.51 -45.32 -9.09
CA ILE A 55 35.74 -44.39 -7.99
C ILE A 55 35.76 -45.20 -6.68
N PRO A 56 36.82 -45.11 -5.85
CA PRO A 56 36.96 -45.91 -4.63
C PRO A 56 35.77 -45.79 -3.66
N ASP A 57 35.22 -44.57 -3.52
CA ASP A 57 34.11 -44.26 -2.62
C ASP A 57 32.74 -44.79 -3.11
N VAL A 58 32.56 -44.94 -4.43
CA VAL A 58 31.32 -45.50 -5.00
C VAL A 58 31.47 -47.01 -5.19
N ASN A 59 32.55 -47.48 -5.82
CA ASN A 59 32.87 -48.89 -6.06
C ASN A 59 31.65 -49.78 -6.45
N LEU A 60 31.78 -51.10 -6.39
CA LEU A 60 30.63 -51.98 -6.64
C LEU A 60 29.58 -51.88 -5.52
N LYS A 61 30.02 -51.80 -4.26
CA LYS A 61 29.12 -51.79 -3.09
C LYS A 61 28.30 -50.50 -3.00
N GLY A 62 28.89 -49.34 -3.28
CA GLY A 62 28.16 -48.07 -3.28
C GLY A 62 27.24 -47.94 -4.50
N GLN A 63 27.59 -48.49 -5.67
CA GLN A 63 26.63 -48.54 -6.79
C GLN A 63 25.40 -49.40 -6.46
N VAL A 64 25.61 -50.52 -5.77
CA VAL A 64 24.52 -51.36 -5.26
C VAL A 64 23.72 -50.63 -4.17
N ALA A 65 24.38 -49.85 -3.31
CA ALA A 65 23.70 -49.02 -2.34
C ALA A 65 22.81 -47.96 -3.02
N LEU A 66 23.28 -47.31 -4.09
CA LEU A 66 22.49 -46.37 -4.89
C LEU A 66 21.25 -47.07 -5.48
N LYS A 67 21.43 -48.24 -6.09
CA LYS A 67 20.32 -49.01 -6.65
C LYS A 67 19.28 -49.44 -5.61
N ASN A 68 19.70 -49.70 -4.37
CA ASN A 68 18.79 -50.10 -3.30
C ASN A 68 18.19 -48.91 -2.53
N SER A 69 18.67 -47.69 -2.79
CA SER A 69 18.25 -46.50 -2.05
C SER A 69 16.95 -45.88 -2.55
N LYS A 70 16.21 -45.28 -1.62
CA LYS A 70 14.98 -44.51 -1.86
C LYS A 70 15.16 -43.06 -1.48
N VAL A 71 14.96 -42.15 -2.44
CA VAL A 71 15.15 -40.71 -2.24
C VAL A 71 13.84 -39.96 -2.45
N LEU A 72 13.49 -39.09 -1.50
CA LEU A 72 12.36 -38.17 -1.62
C LEU A 72 12.88 -36.78 -2.01
N VAL A 73 12.42 -36.25 -3.15
CA VAL A 73 12.72 -34.89 -3.60
C VAL A 73 11.45 -34.05 -3.45
N VAL A 74 11.51 -33.04 -2.58
CA VAL A 74 10.38 -32.13 -2.32
C VAL A 74 10.67 -30.80 -3.01
N GLY A 75 9.85 -30.48 -4.01
CA GLY A 75 10.03 -29.35 -4.93
C GLY A 75 10.80 -29.76 -6.19
N VAL A 76 10.14 -29.74 -7.34
CA VAL A 76 10.71 -29.96 -8.69
C VAL A 76 10.91 -28.61 -9.39
N GLY A 77 11.38 -27.62 -8.63
CA GLY A 77 11.71 -26.28 -9.12
C GLY A 77 13.14 -26.18 -9.67
N GLY A 78 13.76 -25.01 -9.54
CA GLY A 78 15.09 -24.76 -10.10
C GLY A 78 16.22 -25.59 -9.47
N LEU A 79 16.08 -26.00 -8.20
CA LEU A 79 17.03 -26.89 -7.51
C LEU A 79 16.70 -28.36 -7.74
N GLY A 80 15.41 -28.72 -7.67
CA GLY A 80 14.96 -30.11 -7.81
C GLY A 80 15.17 -30.69 -9.21
N CYS A 81 15.02 -29.86 -10.26
CA CYS A 81 15.26 -30.25 -11.65
C CYS A 81 16.67 -30.86 -11.88
N PRO A 82 17.78 -30.13 -11.64
CA PRO A 82 19.12 -30.68 -11.79
C PRO A 82 19.40 -31.80 -10.77
N ALA A 83 18.90 -31.70 -9.53
CA ALA A 83 19.14 -32.74 -8.53
C ALA A 83 18.57 -34.11 -8.97
N ALA A 84 17.31 -34.13 -9.42
CA ALA A 84 16.65 -35.35 -9.89
C ALA A 84 17.32 -35.92 -11.15
N LEU A 85 17.77 -35.07 -12.09
CA LEU A 85 18.50 -35.49 -13.28
C LEU A 85 19.76 -36.29 -12.93
N TYR A 86 20.59 -35.74 -12.04
CA TYR A 86 21.85 -36.39 -11.67
C TYR A 86 21.66 -37.63 -10.79
N LEU A 87 20.65 -37.65 -9.91
CA LEU A 87 20.32 -38.84 -9.12
C LEU A 87 19.80 -39.99 -10.00
N ALA A 88 18.94 -39.68 -10.97
CA ALA A 88 18.45 -40.65 -11.95
C ALA A 88 19.60 -41.21 -12.81
N ALA A 89 20.48 -40.32 -13.28
CA ALA A 89 21.66 -40.70 -14.05
C ALA A 89 22.67 -41.51 -13.24
N ALA A 90 22.80 -41.26 -11.92
CA ALA A 90 23.70 -42.01 -11.02
C ALA A 90 23.19 -43.41 -10.67
N GLY A 91 21.93 -43.73 -10.96
CA GLY A 91 21.32 -45.04 -10.72
C GLY A 91 20.71 -45.22 -9.34
N VAL A 92 20.14 -44.15 -8.77
CA VAL A 92 19.30 -44.25 -7.56
C VAL A 92 18.05 -45.07 -7.87
N GLY A 93 17.77 -46.11 -7.08
CA GLY A 93 16.73 -47.11 -7.37
C GLY A 93 15.31 -46.58 -7.44
N GLU A 94 14.89 -45.83 -6.42
CA GLU A 94 13.55 -45.23 -6.34
C GLU A 94 13.65 -43.74 -6.00
N ILE A 95 13.08 -42.89 -6.87
CA ILE A 95 13.00 -41.44 -6.66
C ILE A 95 11.52 -41.04 -6.59
N SER A 96 11.08 -40.57 -5.42
CA SER A 96 9.76 -39.96 -5.26
C SER A 96 9.86 -38.46 -5.45
N LEU A 97 9.06 -37.91 -6.35
CA LEU A 97 8.99 -36.48 -6.65
C LEU A 97 7.69 -35.92 -6.09
N MET A 98 7.79 -34.95 -5.19
CA MET A 98 6.64 -34.28 -4.59
C MET A 98 6.63 -32.80 -4.98
N ASP A 99 5.63 -32.41 -5.77
CA ASP A 99 5.39 -31.03 -6.19
C ASP A 99 3.92 -30.92 -6.66
N TYR A 100 3.25 -29.83 -6.30
CA TYR A 100 1.85 -29.59 -6.62
C TYR A 100 1.68 -28.64 -7.82
N ASP A 101 2.74 -27.95 -8.23
CA ASP A 101 2.68 -26.94 -9.29
C ASP A 101 2.61 -27.55 -10.70
N GLU A 102 2.20 -26.70 -11.65
CA GLU A 102 2.24 -26.96 -13.09
C GLU A 102 3.42 -26.24 -13.75
N VAL A 103 3.83 -26.71 -14.94
CA VAL A 103 4.94 -26.14 -15.69
C VAL A 103 4.52 -24.80 -16.30
N GLU A 104 5.21 -23.73 -15.94
CA GLU A 104 4.97 -22.38 -16.46
C GLU A 104 6.12 -21.92 -17.37
N LEU A 105 5.77 -21.16 -18.41
CA LEU A 105 6.74 -20.61 -19.36
C LEU A 105 7.75 -19.64 -18.70
N SER A 106 7.29 -18.86 -17.73
CA SER A 106 8.12 -17.94 -16.93
C SER A 106 9.24 -18.67 -16.16
N ASN A 107 9.05 -19.96 -15.86
CA ASN A 107 9.95 -20.74 -14.99
C ASN A 107 10.95 -21.61 -15.75
N LEU A 108 10.76 -21.80 -17.06
CA LEU A 108 11.60 -22.67 -17.89
C LEU A 108 13.08 -22.25 -17.91
N HIS A 109 13.39 -20.96 -17.78
CA HIS A 109 14.77 -20.45 -17.76
C HIS A 109 15.61 -20.98 -16.58
N ARG A 110 14.96 -21.52 -15.52
CA ARG A 110 15.63 -22.11 -14.36
C ARG A 110 15.21 -23.57 -14.07
N GLN A 111 14.18 -24.08 -14.74
CA GLN A 111 13.65 -25.45 -14.56
C GLN A 111 13.94 -26.32 -15.79
N ILE A 112 15.22 -26.62 -16.00
CA ILE A 112 15.74 -27.28 -17.21
C ILE A 112 15.21 -28.70 -17.48
N LEU A 113 14.53 -29.32 -16.51
CA LEU A 113 13.91 -30.63 -16.65
C LEU A 113 12.67 -30.58 -17.56
N HIS A 114 11.99 -29.43 -17.61
CA HIS A 114 10.73 -29.26 -18.31
C HIS A 114 10.96 -28.66 -19.70
N GLY A 115 10.32 -29.24 -20.71
CA GLY A 115 10.31 -28.70 -22.07
C GLY A 115 9.14 -27.74 -22.29
N GLN A 116 9.26 -26.87 -23.29
CA GLN A 116 8.19 -25.95 -23.70
C GLN A 116 6.91 -26.70 -24.12
N ASP A 117 7.03 -27.92 -24.63
CA ASP A 117 5.88 -28.77 -25.00
C ASP A 117 5.04 -29.25 -23.81
N ASN A 118 5.58 -29.15 -22.58
CA ASN A 118 4.94 -29.62 -21.36
C ASN A 118 4.35 -28.46 -20.52
N VAL A 119 4.26 -27.24 -21.05
CA VAL A 119 3.62 -26.11 -20.35
C VAL A 119 2.17 -26.47 -20.02
N ASN A 120 1.71 -26.13 -18.80
CA ASN A 120 0.43 -26.52 -18.18
C ASN A 120 0.30 -28.00 -17.81
N ALA A 121 1.34 -28.82 -17.98
CA ALA A 121 1.35 -30.16 -17.39
C ALA A 121 1.81 -30.10 -15.92
N PRO A 122 1.35 -31.01 -15.04
CA PRO A 122 1.90 -31.13 -13.68
C PRO A 122 3.41 -31.34 -13.72
N LYS A 123 4.15 -30.62 -12.87
CA LYS A 123 5.63 -30.69 -12.85
C LYS A 123 6.11 -32.11 -12.60
N VAL A 124 5.49 -32.84 -11.66
CA VAL A 124 5.85 -34.22 -11.34
C VAL A 124 5.71 -35.18 -12.52
N ASP A 125 4.68 -35.01 -13.36
CA ASP A 125 4.46 -35.87 -14.54
C ASP A 125 5.43 -35.53 -15.67
N SER A 126 5.66 -34.24 -15.90
CA SER A 126 6.67 -33.74 -16.85
C SER A 126 8.06 -34.25 -16.47
N ALA A 127 8.38 -34.21 -15.17
CA ALA A 127 9.61 -34.71 -14.59
C ALA A 127 9.77 -36.22 -14.77
N GLN A 128 8.74 -37.00 -14.44
CA GLN A 128 8.75 -38.44 -14.59
C GLN A 128 9.04 -38.85 -16.05
N LYS A 129 8.36 -38.20 -17.01
CA LYS A 129 8.60 -38.42 -18.45
C LYS A 129 10.04 -38.08 -18.84
N ALA A 130 10.59 -36.98 -18.35
CA ALA A 130 11.96 -36.55 -18.67
C ALA A 130 13.01 -37.50 -18.09
N LEU A 131 12.87 -37.92 -16.83
CA LEU A 131 13.82 -38.79 -16.16
C LEU A 131 13.79 -40.22 -16.70
N ASN A 132 12.61 -40.76 -17.02
CA ASN A 132 12.48 -42.07 -17.66
C ASN A 132 13.14 -42.13 -19.05
N ARG A 133 13.24 -41.00 -19.77
CA ARG A 133 14.00 -40.93 -21.04
C ARG A 133 15.51 -41.07 -20.82
N ILE A 134 16.02 -40.62 -19.67
CA ILE A 134 17.45 -40.69 -19.33
C ILE A 134 17.79 -42.08 -18.82
N ASN A 135 16.99 -42.59 -17.90
CA ASN A 135 17.19 -43.89 -17.29
C ASN A 135 15.85 -44.57 -17.02
N SER A 136 15.51 -45.56 -17.83
CA SER A 136 14.29 -46.35 -17.67
C SER A 136 14.40 -47.48 -16.64
N SER A 137 15.60 -47.75 -16.09
CA SER A 137 15.82 -48.83 -15.13
C SER A 137 15.50 -48.44 -13.68
N ILE A 138 15.26 -47.16 -13.42
CA ILE A 138 14.92 -46.63 -12.09
C ILE A 138 13.42 -46.44 -11.96
N LYS A 139 12.92 -46.50 -10.72
CA LYS A 139 11.50 -46.30 -10.43
C LYS A 139 11.25 -44.86 -10.00
N ILE A 140 10.34 -44.17 -10.69
CA ILE A 140 10.00 -42.77 -10.41
C ILE A 140 8.54 -42.68 -10.00
N ILE A 141 8.30 -42.14 -8.80
CA ILE A 141 6.95 -42.02 -8.20
C ILE A 141 6.56 -40.53 -8.19
N PRO A 142 5.61 -40.10 -9.04
CA PRO A 142 5.08 -38.73 -9.00
C PRO A 142 4.03 -38.61 -7.89
N LEU A 143 4.19 -37.62 -7.02
CA LEU A 143 3.29 -37.27 -5.93
C LEU A 143 2.80 -35.83 -6.15
N LYS A 144 1.60 -35.68 -6.74
CA LYS A 144 0.98 -34.38 -7.02
C LYS A 144 0.28 -33.82 -5.77
N GLU A 145 1.02 -33.68 -4.68
CA GLU A 145 0.51 -33.23 -3.39
C GLU A 145 1.42 -32.14 -2.81
N HIS A 146 0.84 -31.18 -2.09
CA HIS A 146 1.60 -30.19 -1.32
C HIS A 146 2.15 -30.84 -0.05
N ALA A 147 3.38 -30.51 0.33
CA ALA A 147 3.99 -31.00 1.56
C ALA A 147 3.36 -30.31 2.78
N ASN A 148 2.33 -30.94 3.38
CA ASN A 148 1.74 -30.53 4.65
C ASN A 148 1.99 -31.58 5.75
N SER A 149 1.63 -31.25 7.00
CA SER A 149 1.88 -32.13 8.16
C SER A 149 1.25 -33.52 8.02
N GLU A 150 0.03 -33.61 7.49
CA GLU A 150 -0.71 -34.87 7.31
C GLU A 150 -0.10 -35.73 6.21
N THR A 151 0.05 -35.19 5.00
CA THR A 151 0.64 -35.88 3.83
C THR A 151 2.06 -36.38 4.11
N MET A 152 2.89 -35.57 4.77
CA MET A 152 4.27 -35.93 5.09
C MET A 152 4.31 -37.05 6.14
N THR A 153 3.46 -36.98 7.17
CA THR A 153 3.35 -38.03 8.18
C THR A 153 2.88 -39.34 7.54
N ASP A 154 1.86 -39.29 6.70
CA ASP A 154 1.32 -40.43 5.98
C ASP A 154 2.36 -41.07 5.05
N LEU A 155 3.06 -40.23 4.27
CA LEU A 155 4.06 -40.68 3.31
C LEU A 155 5.27 -41.34 3.99
N LEU A 156 5.79 -40.72 5.04
CA LEU A 156 6.98 -41.20 5.77
C LEU A 156 6.67 -42.41 6.67
N ASN A 157 5.41 -42.59 7.09
CA ASN A 157 4.97 -43.80 7.78
C ASN A 157 4.77 -44.97 6.80
N LYS A 158 4.20 -44.72 5.61
CA LYS A 158 3.96 -45.75 4.60
C LYS A 158 5.26 -46.21 3.92
N ASN A 159 6.20 -45.29 3.69
CA ASN A 159 7.44 -45.55 2.96
C ASN A 159 8.68 -45.15 3.77
N LYS A 160 9.66 -46.06 3.85
CA LYS A 160 10.98 -45.79 4.44
C LYS A 160 11.91 -45.19 3.39
N TYR A 161 12.20 -43.90 3.50
CA TYR A 161 13.18 -43.21 2.66
C TYR A 161 14.56 -43.17 3.33
N ASP A 162 15.62 -43.19 2.53
CA ASP A 162 17.00 -43.13 3.01
C ASP A 162 17.52 -41.69 3.11
N VAL A 163 17.06 -40.79 2.22
CA VAL A 163 17.44 -39.37 2.19
C VAL A 163 16.27 -38.51 1.72
N ILE A 164 16.08 -37.34 2.35
CA ILE A 164 15.14 -36.30 1.90
C ILE A 164 15.95 -35.13 1.32
N LEU A 165 15.57 -34.64 0.15
CA LEU A 165 16.08 -33.40 -0.43
C LEU A 165 15.04 -32.29 -0.26
N ASP A 166 15.45 -31.22 0.42
CA ASP A 166 14.72 -29.96 0.44
C ASP A 166 15.15 -29.11 -0.75
N CYS A 167 14.30 -29.08 -1.77
CA CYS A 167 14.43 -28.25 -2.96
C CYS A 167 13.31 -27.19 -3.02
N THR A 168 12.73 -26.86 -1.86
CA THR A 168 11.63 -25.89 -1.73
C THR A 168 12.16 -24.46 -1.66
N ASP A 169 11.35 -23.52 -2.14
CA ASP A 169 11.62 -22.08 -2.09
C ASP A 169 10.94 -21.38 -0.91
N ASN A 170 10.16 -22.13 -0.12
CA ASN A 170 9.44 -21.66 1.05
C ASN A 170 10.15 -22.04 2.37
N VAL A 171 10.27 -21.08 3.28
CA VAL A 171 10.85 -21.30 4.62
C VAL A 171 9.96 -22.20 5.48
N ALA A 172 8.63 -22.12 5.37
CA ALA A 172 7.70 -22.94 6.14
C ALA A 172 7.88 -24.43 5.83
N SER A 173 7.96 -24.78 4.54
CA SER A 173 8.23 -26.14 4.08
C SER A 173 9.59 -26.65 4.58
N ARG A 174 10.62 -25.78 4.67
CA ARG A 174 11.92 -26.15 5.23
C ARG A 174 11.87 -26.55 6.71
N TYR A 175 11.06 -25.86 7.53
CA TYR A 175 10.84 -26.26 8.93
C TYR A 175 10.08 -27.59 9.02
N LEU A 176 9.04 -27.75 8.20
CA LEU A 176 8.28 -29.01 8.13
C LEU A 176 9.19 -30.20 7.77
N LEU A 177 10.01 -30.05 6.72
CA LEU A 177 10.94 -31.08 6.26
C LEU A 177 12.03 -31.39 7.29
N ASN A 178 12.53 -30.37 8.00
CA ASN A 178 13.46 -30.58 9.11
C ASN A 178 12.83 -31.40 10.23
N ASP A 179 11.63 -31.04 10.65
CA ASP A 179 10.97 -31.71 11.78
C ASP A 179 10.63 -33.16 11.39
N ALA A 180 10.18 -33.39 10.16
CA ALA A 180 9.94 -34.71 9.60
C ALA A 180 11.22 -35.56 9.52
N SER A 181 12.32 -34.96 9.05
CA SER A 181 13.65 -35.58 9.00
C SER A 181 14.11 -36.06 10.38
N VAL A 182 13.96 -35.24 11.42
CA VAL A 182 14.39 -35.60 12.77
C VAL A 182 13.50 -36.68 13.39
N LEU A 183 12.18 -36.54 13.28
CA LEU A 183 11.21 -37.50 13.84
C LEU A 183 11.38 -38.90 13.25
N HIS A 184 11.62 -38.99 11.94
CA HIS A 184 11.82 -40.27 11.24
C HIS A 184 13.28 -40.73 11.17
N LYS A 185 14.23 -39.95 11.70
CA LYS A 185 15.69 -40.22 11.68
C LYS A 185 16.27 -40.39 10.28
N ILE A 186 15.82 -39.57 9.34
CA ILE A 186 16.27 -39.56 7.94
C ILE A 186 17.15 -38.32 7.72
N PRO A 187 18.34 -38.43 7.12
CA PRO A 187 19.15 -37.27 6.75
C PRO A 187 18.44 -36.32 5.77
N LEU A 188 18.64 -35.02 5.97
CA LEU A 188 18.05 -33.97 5.13
C LEU A 188 19.15 -33.20 4.40
N VAL A 189 19.12 -33.19 3.06
CA VAL A 189 20.01 -32.38 2.22
C VAL A 189 19.25 -31.13 1.79
N SER A 190 19.56 -29.98 2.38
CA SER A 190 18.84 -28.73 2.15
C SER A 190 19.68 -27.74 1.34
N GLY A 191 19.07 -27.22 0.28
CA GLY A 191 19.65 -26.23 -0.62
C GLY A 191 18.77 -25.00 -0.71
N SER A 192 19.38 -23.84 -0.92
CA SER A 192 18.67 -22.57 -1.12
C SER A 192 19.44 -21.69 -2.10
N ALA A 193 18.75 -20.83 -2.83
CA ALA A 193 19.37 -19.87 -3.75
C ALA A 193 18.58 -18.55 -3.78
N LEU A 194 19.30 -17.43 -3.72
CA LEU A 194 18.73 -16.09 -3.81
C LEU A 194 19.67 -15.19 -4.63
N ARG A 195 19.15 -14.51 -5.67
CA ARG A 195 19.92 -13.66 -6.59
C ARG A 195 21.09 -14.39 -7.24
N MET A 196 22.32 -14.07 -6.80
CA MET A 196 23.58 -14.62 -7.26
C MET A 196 24.22 -15.56 -6.22
N GLU A 197 23.57 -15.77 -5.07
CA GLU A 197 24.11 -16.56 -3.96
C GLU A 197 23.34 -17.87 -3.81
N GLY A 198 24.06 -18.93 -3.45
CA GLY A 198 23.52 -20.25 -3.19
C GLY A 198 24.07 -20.83 -1.89
N GLN A 199 23.27 -21.67 -1.22
CA GLN A 199 23.59 -22.26 0.08
C GLN A 199 23.26 -23.75 0.08
N LEU A 200 24.09 -24.55 0.75
CA LEU A 200 23.92 -26.00 0.86
C LEU A 200 24.42 -26.53 2.21
N THR A 201 23.66 -27.44 2.83
CA THR A 201 24.05 -28.15 4.06
C THR A 201 23.35 -29.50 4.17
N VAL A 202 23.98 -30.45 4.86
CA VAL A 202 23.34 -31.72 5.26
C VAL A 202 23.02 -31.69 6.75
N TYR A 203 21.74 -31.85 7.08
CA TYR A 203 21.22 -31.89 8.44
C TYR A 203 20.92 -33.33 8.90
N ASN A 204 20.91 -33.54 10.22
CA ASN A 204 20.50 -34.80 10.86
C ASN A 204 21.27 -36.06 10.36
N TYR A 205 22.56 -35.91 10.01
CA TYR A 205 23.41 -37.02 9.57
C TYR A 205 24.43 -37.38 10.66
N GLN A 206 24.44 -38.65 11.10
CA GLN A 206 25.38 -39.22 12.10
C GLN A 206 25.51 -38.37 13.39
N GLY A 207 24.39 -37.84 13.91
CA GLY A 207 24.40 -37.00 15.12
C GLY A 207 24.77 -35.53 14.89
N GLY A 208 24.83 -35.08 13.62
CA GLY A 208 24.99 -33.68 13.23
C GLY A 208 23.80 -32.78 13.63
N PRO A 209 23.96 -31.45 13.55
CA PRO A 209 22.90 -30.51 13.89
C PRO A 209 21.68 -30.64 12.97
N CYS A 210 20.48 -30.37 13.50
CA CYS A 210 19.28 -30.15 12.69
C CYS A 210 19.17 -28.67 12.30
N TYR A 211 18.27 -28.33 11.38
CA TYR A 211 18.03 -26.94 10.96
C TYR A 211 17.68 -26.04 12.16
N ARG A 212 16.86 -26.55 13.10
CA ARG A 212 16.50 -25.84 14.34
C ARG A 212 17.64 -25.65 15.35
N CYS A 213 18.74 -26.38 15.23
CA CYS A 213 19.94 -26.07 16.04
C CYS A 213 20.56 -24.73 15.61
N LEU A 214 20.40 -24.35 14.34
CA LEU A 214 20.87 -23.06 13.82
C LEU A 214 19.79 -21.99 13.94
N PHE A 215 18.55 -22.34 13.60
CA PHE A 215 17.40 -21.43 13.59
C PHE A 215 16.28 -21.98 14.48
N PRO A 216 16.31 -21.74 15.81
CA PRO A 216 15.42 -22.40 16.76
C PRO A 216 13.92 -22.15 16.50
N SER A 217 13.58 -20.93 16.08
CA SER A 217 12.22 -20.47 15.85
C SER A 217 12.03 -20.04 14.38
N PRO A 218 10.91 -20.44 13.73
CA PRO A 218 10.59 -19.95 12.40
C PRO A 218 10.49 -18.41 12.40
N PRO A 219 11.03 -17.76 11.36
CA PRO A 219 10.85 -16.32 11.22
C PRO A 219 9.37 -16.03 10.92
N PRO A 220 8.82 -14.89 11.38
CA PRO A 220 7.42 -14.53 11.13
C PRO A 220 7.12 -14.45 9.63
N ALA A 221 5.91 -14.84 9.21
CA ALA A 221 5.50 -14.96 7.79
C ALA A 221 5.86 -13.73 6.94
N PHE A 222 5.73 -12.52 7.50
CA PHE A 222 5.99 -11.25 6.82
C PHE A 222 7.48 -10.96 6.55
N THR A 223 8.41 -11.69 7.18
CA THR A 223 9.85 -11.57 6.93
C THR A 223 10.35 -12.54 5.87
N VAL A 224 9.51 -13.51 5.49
CA VAL A 224 9.82 -14.52 4.50
C VAL A 224 9.55 -13.93 3.12
N THR A 225 10.62 -13.51 2.44
CA THR A 225 10.55 -13.20 1.01
C THR A 225 10.58 -14.52 0.26
N ASN A 226 9.51 -14.85 -0.49
CA ASN A 226 9.57 -15.98 -1.41
C ASN A 226 10.65 -15.70 -2.45
N CYS A 227 11.41 -16.72 -2.84
CA CYS A 227 12.51 -16.57 -3.80
C CYS A 227 12.04 -16.03 -5.17
N GLY A 228 10.73 -16.08 -5.46
CA GLY A 228 10.09 -15.44 -6.61
C GLY A 228 10.18 -13.90 -6.62
N ASP A 229 10.15 -13.26 -5.45
CA ASP A 229 10.14 -11.78 -5.35
C ASP A 229 11.54 -11.16 -5.38
N GLY A 230 12.57 -11.95 -5.02
CA GLY A 230 13.96 -11.50 -4.96
C GLY A 230 14.72 -11.56 -6.28
N GLY A 231 14.18 -12.30 -7.27
CA GLY A 231 14.85 -12.67 -8.52
C GLY A 231 16.05 -13.60 -8.30
N VAL A 232 16.24 -14.61 -9.16
CA VAL A 232 17.38 -15.54 -9.10
C VAL A 232 17.91 -15.81 -10.51
N LEU A 233 19.24 -15.74 -10.69
CA LEU A 233 19.85 -16.16 -11.96
C LEU A 233 19.74 -17.68 -12.09
N GLY A 234 19.00 -18.19 -13.08
CA GLY A 234 18.65 -19.62 -13.21
C GLY A 234 19.82 -20.62 -13.13
N ALA A 235 21.04 -20.20 -13.48
CA ALA A 235 22.24 -21.03 -13.34
C ALA A 235 22.64 -21.32 -11.88
N VAL A 236 22.37 -20.39 -10.94
CA VAL A 236 22.71 -20.52 -9.51
C VAL A 236 21.96 -21.66 -8.82
N PRO A 237 20.61 -21.75 -8.89
CA PRO A 237 19.89 -22.92 -8.36
C PRO A 237 20.27 -24.19 -9.12
N GLY A 238 20.62 -24.06 -10.41
CA GLY A 238 21.26 -25.12 -11.20
C GLY A 238 22.48 -25.73 -10.50
N VAL A 239 23.47 -24.91 -10.17
CA VAL A 239 24.71 -25.31 -9.49
C VAL A 239 24.41 -25.94 -8.12
N ILE A 240 23.55 -25.31 -7.31
CA ILE A 240 23.21 -25.82 -5.98
C ILE A 240 22.49 -27.16 -6.07
N GLY A 241 21.56 -27.35 -7.00
CA GLY A 241 20.88 -28.64 -7.17
C GLY A 241 21.81 -29.78 -7.63
N VAL A 242 22.82 -29.49 -8.45
CA VAL A 242 23.89 -30.48 -8.76
C VAL A 242 24.66 -30.86 -7.50
N LEU A 243 25.00 -29.88 -6.66
CA LEU A 243 25.69 -30.15 -5.39
C LEU A 243 24.80 -30.90 -4.39
N GLN A 244 23.48 -30.67 -4.38
CA GLN A 244 22.53 -31.48 -3.60
C GLN A 244 22.58 -32.95 -4.02
N ALA A 245 22.53 -33.24 -5.33
CA ALA A 245 22.64 -34.61 -5.82
C ALA A 245 23.97 -35.27 -5.42
N LEU A 246 25.08 -34.52 -5.49
CA LEU A 246 26.40 -35.01 -5.07
C LEU A 246 26.43 -35.38 -3.58
N GLU A 247 25.91 -34.52 -2.71
CA GLU A 247 25.87 -34.80 -1.26
C GLU A 247 24.92 -35.97 -0.94
N THR A 248 23.79 -36.10 -1.65
CA THR A 248 22.92 -37.26 -1.51
C THR A 248 23.62 -38.56 -1.88
N ILE A 249 24.40 -38.60 -2.97
CA ILE A 249 25.20 -39.77 -3.35
C ILE A 249 26.24 -40.10 -2.27
N LYS A 250 26.92 -39.09 -1.70
CA LYS A 250 27.87 -39.30 -0.61
C LYS A 250 27.20 -39.86 0.66
N VAL A 251 26.00 -39.37 0.99
CA VAL A 251 25.20 -39.86 2.12
C VAL A 251 24.84 -41.34 1.94
N ILE A 252 24.39 -41.74 0.75
CA ILE A 252 24.00 -43.12 0.42
C ILE A 252 25.22 -44.06 0.41
N THR A 253 26.32 -43.63 -0.20
CA THR A 253 27.58 -44.42 -0.28
C THR A 253 28.39 -44.43 1.01
N LYS A 254 28.04 -43.59 1.99
CA LYS A 254 28.75 -43.40 3.27
C LYS A 254 30.21 -42.95 3.09
N SER A 255 30.41 -41.96 2.20
CA SER A 255 31.72 -41.32 1.96
C SER A 255 32.20 -40.49 3.16
N MET A 256 33.52 -40.30 3.31
CA MET A 256 34.12 -39.72 4.53
C MET A 256 33.97 -38.19 4.71
N ASP A 257 33.57 -37.42 3.69
CA ASP A 257 33.41 -35.94 3.77
C ASP A 257 32.05 -35.47 3.22
N VAL A 258 31.00 -35.73 4.00
CA VAL A 258 29.65 -35.18 3.81
C VAL A 258 29.58 -33.80 4.47
N LEU A 259 28.84 -32.85 3.89
CA LEU A 259 28.61 -31.50 4.45
C LEU A 259 27.72 -31.47 5.70
N SER A 260 27.85 -32.45 6.60
CA SER A 260 27.24 -32.44 7.93
C SER A 260 28.08 -31.60 8.89
N GLY A 261 27.45 -30.62 9.55
CA GLY A 261 28.18 -29.67 10.42
C GLY A 261 29.02 -28.63 9.68
N SER A 262 28.82 -28.48 8.37
CA SER A 262 29.44 -27.44 7.53
C SER A 262 28.39 -26.80 6.60
N PHE A 263 28.46 -25.49 6.43
CA PHE A 263 27.59 -24.68 5.59
C PHE A 263 28.36 -24.19 4.38
N LEU A 264 27.95 -24.61 3.18
CA LEU A 264 28.59 -24.20 1.93
C LEU A 264 27.83 -22.99 1.36
N ILE A 265 28.55 -21.91 1.08
CA ILE A 265 28.05 -20.71 0.40
C ILE A 265 28.73 -20.62 -0.96
N PHE A 266 27.93 -20.45 -2.00
CA PHE A 266 28.35 -20.18 -3.36
C PHE A 266 27.98 -18.74 -3.73
N ASP A 267 28.95 -17.94 -4.16
CA ASP A 267 28.73 -16.62 -4.73
C ASP A 267 29.02 -16.67 -6.24
N GLY A 268 27.97 -16.54 -7.05
CA GLY A 268 28.03 -16.58 -8.51
C GLY A 268 28.67 -15.35 -9.15
N SER A 269 28.78 -14.23 -8.42
CA SER A 269 29.40 -12.99 -8.94
C SER A 269 30.91 -13.17 -9.09
N ASN A 270 31.52 -13.83 -8.11
CA ASN A 270 32.96 -14.13 -8.08
C ASN A 270 33.28 -15.60 -8.37
N CYS A 271 32.25 -16.44 -8.60
CA CYS A 271 32.36 -17.91 -8.70
C CYS A 271 33.14 -18.54 -7.53
N SER A 272 32.88 -18.06 -6.30
CA SER A 272 33.63 -18.47 -5.11
C SER A 272 32.82 -19.41 -4.21
N PHE A 273 33.50 -20.42 -3.65
CA PHE A 273 32.92 -21.34 -2.66
C PHE A 273 33.53 -21.08 -1.28
N ARG A 274 32.68 -20.91 -0.26
CA ARG A 274 33.10 -20.74 1.14
C ARG A 274 32.45 -21.82 2.00
N LYS A 275 33.26 -22.61 2.70
CA LYS A 275 32.82 -23.63 3.67
C LYS A 275 32.93 -23.07 5.08
N ILE A 276 31.81 -22.89 5.77
CA ILE A 276 31.73 -22.38 7.14
C ILE A 276 31.41 -23.54 8.08
N LYS A 277 32.15 -23.69 9.18
CA LYS A 277 31.87 -24.73 10.17
C LYS A 277 30.65 -24.33 11.01
N LEU A 278 29.65 -25.21 11.09
CA LEU A 278 28.44 -24.99 11.88
C LEU A 278 28.65 -25.38 13.35
N ARG A 279 27.79 -24.83 14.22
CA ARG A 279 27.71 -25.27 15.62
C ARG A 279 27.26 -26.74 15.67
N GLN A 280 27.76 -27.47 16.66
CA GLN A 280 27.33 -28.86 16.89
C GLN A 280 25.87 -28.91 17.37
N ARG A 281 25.29 -30.12 17.36
CA ARG A 281 23.92 -30.40 17.85
C ARG A 281 23.75 -29.78 19.25
N ASN A 282 22.67 -29.02 19.43
CA ASN A 282 22.31 -28.42 20.71
C ASN A 282 21.50 -29.42 21.56
N PRO A 283 21.97 -29.83 22.75
CA PRO A 283 21.24 -30.75 23.63
C PRO A 283 19.87 -30.22 24.08
N LYS A 284 19.70 -28.89 24.10
CA LYS A 284 18.42 -28.21 24.45
C LYS A 284 17.54 -27.89 23.23
N CYS A 285 17.80 -28.50 22.08
CA CYS A 285 17.00 -28.24 20.88
C CYS A 285 15.56 -28.78 21.05
N VAL A 286 14.58 -27.98 20.66
CA VAL A 286 13.14 -28.32 20.77
C VAL A 286 12.71 -29.58 20.00
N VAL A 287 13.48 -30.00 18.99
CA VAL A 287 13.18 -31.21 18.19
C VAL A 287 14.23 -32.31 18.34
N CYS A 288 15.52 -31.98 18.25
CA CYS A 288 16.60 -32.99 18.33
C CYS A 288 17.33 -33.02 19.69
N GLY A 289 16.84 -32.29 20.70
CA GLY A 289 17.43 -32.28 22.04
C GLY A 289 17.25 -33.62 22.76
N ASP A 290 17.80 -33.71 23.97
CA ASP A 290 17.67 -34.93 24.79
C ASP A 290 16.25 -35.04 25.39
N GLU A 291 15.55 -33.92 25.52
CA GLU A 291 14.13 -33.80 25.89
C GLU A 291 13.37 -33.00 24.82
N PRO A 292 12.88 -33.63 23.73
CA PRO A 292 12.19 -32.93 22.64
C PRO A 292 10.79 -32.47 23.07
N THR A 293 10.47 -31.20 22.82
CA THR A 293 9.14 -30.62 23.08
C THR A 293 8.18 -30.80 21.90
N ILE A 294 8.69 -30.83 20.68
CA ILE A 294 7.90 -31.07 19.46
C ILE A 294 7.93 -32.57 19.15
N THR A 295 6.77 -33.23 19.24
CA THR A 295 6.62 -34.68 19.04
C THR A 295 5.78 -35.06 17.81
N SER A 296 5.11 -34.09 17.19
CA SER A 296 4.30 -34.26 15.97
C SER A 296 4.62 -33.16 14.95
N LEU A 297 4.32 -33.42 13.67
CA LEU A 297 4.44 -32.40 12.62
C LEU A 297 3.36 -31.33 12.82
N ILE A 298 3.78 -30.07 12.68
CA ILE A 298 2.92 -28.89 12.75
C ILE A 298 2.83 -28.33 11.34
N ASP A 299 1.64 -27.91 10.92
CA ASP A 299 1.49 -27.21 9.65
C ASP A 299 1.93 -25.74 9.83
N TYR A 300 3.10 -25.43 9.27
CA TYR A 300 3.71 -24.11 9.44
C TYR A 300 3.01 -23.02 8.64
N GLU A 301 2.28 -23.31 7.57
CA GLU A 301 1.52 -22.27 6.85
C GLU A 301 0.29 -21.82 7.65
N GLN A 302 -0.34 -22.77 8.35
CA GLN A 302 -1.45 -22.50 9.27
C GLN A 302 -0.98 -21.87 10.59
N PHE A 303 0.20 -22.28 11.10
CA PHE A 303 0.82 -21.70 12.30
C PHE A 303 1.42 -20.30 12.05
N CYS A 304 1.88 -20.01 10.82
CA CYS A 304 2.41 -18.70 10.43
C CYS A 304 1.31 -17.68 10.07
N GLY A 305 0.04 -18.08 10.04
CA GLY A 305 -1.12 -17.17 10.10
C GLY A 305 -1.14 -16.10 9.01
N SER A 306 -1.32 -16.48 7.74
CA SER A 306 -1.97 -15.58 6.77
C SER A 306 -3.45 -15.92 6.75
N SER A 307 -4.35 -15.08 7.28
CA SER A 307 -4.50 -13.69 6.90
C SER A 307 -4.83 -12.70 8.05
N ALA A 308 -4.35 -11.47 7.90
CA ALA A 308 -4.90 -10.30 8.62
C ALA A 308 -5.21 -9.21 7.58
N HIS A 309 -6.49 -9.05 7.24
CA HIS A 309 -7.01 -8.38 6.04
C HIS A 309 -7.13 -6.85 6.10
N ASP A 310 -6.49 -6.19 7.07
CA ASP A 310 -6.47 -4.73 7.09
C ASP A 310 -5.68 -4.21 5.90
N LYS A 311 -6.41 -3.62 4.94
CA LYS A 311 -5.86 -2.86 3.83
C LYS A 311 -6.00 -1.37 4.11
N PHE A 312 -5.07 -0.59 3.56
CA PHE A 312 -5.19 0.87 3.56
C PHE A 312 -6.49 1.25 2.85
N GLN A 313 -7.35 2.01 3.52
CA GLN A 313 -8.63 2.45 2.98
C GLN A 313 -8.56 3.90 2.51
N ASN A 314 -8.10 4.80 3.37
CA ASN A 314 -8.04 6.22 3.06
C ASN A 314 -7.02 6.96 3.93
N LEU A 315 -6.55 8.10 3.43
CA LEU A 315 -5.77 9.09 4.17
C LEU A 315 -6.66 10.33 4.39
N LEU A 316 -6.91 10.64 5.65
CA LEU A 316 -7.67 11.82 6.09
C LEU A 316 -6.74 12.78 6.83
N GLY A 317 -7.25 13.94 7.27
CA GLY A 317 -6.45 14.89 8.06
C GLY A 317 -5.54 15.81 7.23
N THR A 318 -5.19 15.40 6.01
CA THR A 318 -4.35 16.17 5.08
C THR A 318 -5.03 16.17 3.71
N VAL A 319 -5.16 17.36 3.12
CA VAL A 319 -5.96 17.57 1.89
C VAL A 319 -5.06 17.91 0.70
N TYR A 320 -4.04 18.71 0.95
CA TYR A 320 -3.03 19.11 -0.01
C TYR A 320 -1.72 19.38 0.73
N LYS A 321 -0.59 19.02 0.14
CA LYS A 321 0.74 19.27 0.73
C LYS A 321 1.62 20.08 -0.22
N LYS A 322 1.94 19.51 -1.37
CA LYS A 322 2.77 20.14 -2.40
C LYS A 322 2.60 19.35 -3.70
N GLY A 323 2.48 20.06 -4.82
CA GLY A 323 2.46 19.49 -6.16
C GLY A 323 1.34 20.08 -7.02
N ASP A 324 1.18 19.55 -8.22
CA ASP A 324 0.13 20.01 -9.13
C ASP A 324 -1.27 19.57 -8.67
N LEU A 325 -2.28 20.37 -9.03
CA LEU A 325 -3.69 20.05 -8.87
C LEU A 325 -4.29 19.78 -10.25
N LEU A 326 -5.25 18.87 -10.33
CA LEU A 326 -5.92 18.54 -11.58
C LEU A 326 -7.41 18.32 -11.35
N PHE A 327 -8.23 18.64 -12.35
CA PHE A 327 -9.59 18.15 -12.44
C PHE A 327 -9.63 16.88 -13.28
N THR A 328 -10.59 16.01 -12.99
CA THR A 328 -10.95 14.92 -13.89
C THR A 328 -11.61 15.48 -15.16
N PRO A 329 -11.57 14.79 -16.31
CA PRO A 329 -12.12 15.32 -17.57
C PRO A 329 -13.65 15.47 -17.57
N ASP A 330 -14.34 14.78 -16.67
CA ASP A 330 -15.78 14.99 -16.42
C ASP A 330 -16.07 16.25 -15.58
N GLY A 331 -15.04 16.83 -14.98
CA GLY A 331 -15.08 18.04 -14.17
C GLY A 331 -15.65 17.89 -12.77
N ASN A 332 -16.02 16.69 -12.34
CA ASN A 332 -16.70 16.48 -11.06
C ASN A 332 -15.73 16.23 -9.90
N SER A 333 -14.48 15.83 -10.18
CA SER A 333 -13.51 15.46 -9.15
C SER A 333 -12.22 16.24 -9.25
N VAL A 334 -11.61 16.51 -8.09
CA VAL A 334 -10.29 17.15 -7.98
C VAL A 334 -9.27 16.13 -7.49
N ILE A 335 -8.15 16.05 -8.19
CA ILE A 335 -7.00 15.22 -7.84
C ILE A 335 -5.97 16.10 -7.15
N SER A 336 -5.52 15.67 -5.98
CA SER A 336 -4.57 16.40 -5.13
C SER A 336 -3.44 15.48 -4.66
N THR A 337 -2.23 16.03 -4.63
CA THR A 337 -1.05 15.41 -4.02
C THR A 337 -1.06 15.57 -2.50
N VAL A 338 -1.08 14.45 -1.78
CA VAL A 338 -1.06 14.41 -0.31
C VAL A 338 0.23 13.73 0.15
N GLY A 339 1.36 14.41 -0.08
CA GLY A 339 2.69 13.84 0.17
C GLY A 339 3.09 12.84 -0.90
N ASN A 340 3.33 11.58 -0.51
CA ASN A 340 3.70 10.49 -1.42
C ASN A 340 2.49 9.66 -1.91
N ARG A 341 1.27 10.12 -1.61
CA ARG A 341 -0.01 9.55 -2.07
C ARG A 341 -0.82 10.59 -2.84
N ILE A 342 -1.87 10.13 -3.52
CA ILE A 342 -2.75 10.96 -4.33
C ILE A 342 -4.19 10.72 -3.88
N SER A 343 -4.91 11.79 -3.59
CA SER A 343 -6.30 11.76 -3.17
C SER A 343 -7.20 12.38 -4.24
N ILE A 344 -8.33 11.74 -4.47
CA ILE A 344 -9.39 12.16 -5.40
C ILE A 344 -10.59 12.60 -4.58
N PHE A 345 -11.00 13.84 -4.77
CA PHE A 345 -12.14 14.48 -4.12
C PHE A 345 -13.28 14.61 -5.11
N ASP A 346 -14.28 13.75 -5.00
CA ASP A 346 -15.53 13.83 -5.76
C ASP A 346 -16.41 14.92 -5.16
N LEU A 347 -16.55 16.03 -5.89
CA LEU A 347 -17.30 17.22 -5.48
C LEU A 347 -18.81 16.99 -5.59
N LYS A 348 -19.24 16.11 -6.49
CA LYS A 348 -20.66 15.83 -6.74
C LYS A 348 -21.26 14.96 -5.63
N ASN A 349 -20.54 13.90 -5.25
CA ASN A 349 -20.98 12.99 -4.20
C ASN A 349 -20.45 13.37 -2.80
N ASN A 350 -19.65 14.43 -2.70
CA ASN A 350 -18.96 14.83 -1.48
C ASN A 350 -18.21 13.66 -0.84
N LYS A 351 -17.31 13.03 -1.60
CA LYS A 351 -16.51 11.89 -1.14
C LYS A 351 -15.03 12.06 -1.46
N SER A 352 -14.17 11.82 -0.47
CA SER A 352 -12.72 11.68 -0.68
C SER A 352 -12.33 10.22 -0.75
N THR A 353 -11.41 9.91 -1.65
CA THR A 353 -10.77 8.60 -1.77
C THR A 353 -9.29 8.80 -1.99
N THR A 354 -8.45 7.99 -1.35
CA THR A 354 -7.00 8.01 -1.60
C THR A 354 -6.63 6.75 -2.35
N LEU A 355 -5.87 6.91 -3.43
CA LEU A 355 -5.44 5.78 -4.22
C LEU A 355 -4.55 4.86 -3.38
N PRO A 356 -4.67 3.52 -3.51
CA PRO A 356 -3.85 2.54 -2.78
C PRO A 356 -2.43 2.44 -3.34
N VAL A 357 -1.89 3.54 -3.89
CA VAL A 357 -0.56 3.64 -4.48
C VAL A 357 0.29 4.57 -3.64
N GLU A 358 1.56 4.22 -3.51
CA GLU A 358 2.50 4.94 -2.68
C GLU A 358 3.84 5.12 -3.40
N SER A 359 4.42 6.31 -3.26
CA SER A 359 5.76 6.64 -3.74
C SER A 359 6.76 6.65 -2.59
N ARG A 360 8.05 6.45 -2.92
CA ARG A 360 9.14 6.56 -1.94
C ARG A 360 9.44 8.01 -1.54
N TYR A 361 8.93 8.97 -2.29
CA TYR A 361 9.11 10.40 -2.05
C TYR A 361 7.82 11.14 -2.38
N ASN A 362 7.68 12.39 -1.92
CA ASN A 362 6.50 13.19 -2.25
C ASN A 362 6.33 13.36 -3.76
N TYR A 363 5.08 13.37 -4.23
CA TYR A 363 4.77 13.76 -5.60
C TYR A 363 4.97 15.26 -5.79
N ASN A 364 5.53 15.65 -6.94
CA ASN A 364 5.77 17.04 -7.30
C ASN A 364 4.94 17.44 -8.52
N ALA A 365 4.97 16.62 -9.58
CA ALA A 365 4.29 16.93 -10.84
C ALA A 365 3.28 15.83 -11.18
N LEU A 366 2.09 16.23 -11.60
CA LEU A 366 1.00 15.33 -11.99
C LEU A 366 0.41 15.78 -13.33
N ASP A 367 0.05 14.85 -14.18
CA ASP A 367 -0.88 15.13 -15.28
C ASP A 367 -1.73 13.92 -15.65
N LEU A 368 -2.93 14.19 -16.14
CA LEU A 368 -3.93 13.17 -16.46
C LEU A 368 -4.13 13.10 -17.96
N SER A 369 -4.19 11.88 -18.50
CA SER A 369 -4.51 11.67 -19.91
C SER A 369 -5.90 12.24 -20.25
N PRO A 370 -6.13 12.80 -21.45
CA PRO A 370 -7.42 13.37 -21.85
C PRO A 370 -8.62 12.42 -21.74
N ASN A 371 -8.40 11.10 -21.81
CA ASN A 371 -9.45 10.08 -21.64
C ASN A 371 -9.78 9.78 -20.16
N GLY A 372 -9.07 10.37 -19.21
CA GLY A 372 -9.24 10.17 -17.76
C GLY A 372 -8.82 8.81 -17.21
N CYS A 373 -8.18 7.95 -18.02
CA CYS A 373 -7.88 6.57 -17.63
C CYS A 373 -6.48 6.41 -17.02
N THR A 374 -5.50 7.19 -17.49
CA THR A 374 -4.08 7.07 -17.11
C THR A 374 -3.57 8.36 -16.49
N LEU A 375 -3.03 8.26 -15.28
CA LEU A 375 -2.39 9.35 -14.56
C LEU A 375 -0.88 9.16 -14.57
N VAL A 376 -0.11 10.20 -14.89
CA VAL A 376 1.34 10.20 -14.71
C VAL A 376 1.66 11.05 -13.48
N ALA A 377 2.30 10.43 -12.50
CA ALA A 377 2.67 11.06 -11.24
C ALA A 377 4.18 10.97 -11.02
N ILE A 378 4.86 12.10 -10.87
CA ILE A 378 6.31 12.18 -10.78
C ILE A 378 6.71 12.72 -9.41
N ASN A 379 7.62 12.00 -8.73
CA ASN A 379 8.09 12.38 -7.41
C ASN A 379 9.26 13.38 -7.44
N GLU A 380 9.64 13.90 -6.27
CA GLU A 380 10.70 14.91 -6.11
C GLU A 380 12.07 14.47 -6.66
N GLU A 381 12.34 13.17 -6.72
CA GLU A 381 13.61 12.59 -7.22
C GLU A 381 13.54 12.15 -8.69
N GLY A 382 12.39 12.38 -9.36
CA GLY A 382 12.18 12.07 -10.77
C GLY A 382 11.81 10.61 -11.05
N GLU A 383 11.30 9.85 -10.08
CA GLU A 383 10.60 8.59 -10.34
C GLU A 383 9.17 8.90 -10.76
N ALA A 384 8.82 8.49 -11.98
CA ALA A 384 7.50 8.60 -12.56
C ALA A 384 6.74 7.28 -12.41
N HIS A 385 5.55 7.38 -11.86
CA HIS A 385 4.58 6.33 -11.75
C HIS A 385 3.46 6.57 -12.75
N MET A 386 3.20 5.58 -13.57
CA MET A 386 2.03 5.56 -14.42
C MET A 386 0.93 4.75 -13.74
N ILE A 387 -0.17 5.41 -13.41
CA ILE A 387 -1.24 4.87 -12.60
C ILE A 387 -2.49 4.76 -13.46
N SER A 388 -3.11 3.58 -13.48
CA SER A 388 -4.43 3.41 -14.09
C SER A 388 -5.50 3.81 -13.07
N LEU A 389 -6.35 4.78 -13.37
CA LEU A 389 -7.44 5.19 -12.49
C LEU A 389 -8.59 4.18 -12.43
N ILE A 390 -8.71 3.30 -13.44
CA ILE A 390 -9.72 2.23 -13.48
C ILE A 390 -9.37 1.13 -12.48
N SER A 391 -8.13 0.62 -12.54
CA SER A 391 -7.67 -0.44 -11.63
C SER A 391 -7.10 0.09 -10.31
N GLN A 392 -6.78 1.39 -10.25
CA GLN A 392 -6.12 2.06 -9.12
C GLN A 392 -4.75 1.46 -8.78
N THR A 393 -4.03 0.96 -9.78
CA THR A 393 -2.70 0.34 -9.62
C THR A 393 -1.63 1.06 -10.43
N ILE A 394 -0.36 0.90 -10.02
CA ILE A 394 0.79 1.38 -10.78
C ILE A 394 1.05 0.37 -11.91
N VAL A 395 0.89 0.82 -13.15
CA VAL A 395 1.12 0.00 -14.36
C VAL A 395 2.60 -0.04 -14.70
N HIS A 396 3.24 1.15 -14.72
CA HIS A 396 4.66 1.28 -15.10
C HIS A 396 5.40 2.25 -14.19
N LYS A 397 6.71 2.04 -14.06
CA LYS A 397 7.62 2.94 -13.35
C LYS A 397 8.79 3.33 -14.26
N TYR A 398 9.14 4.60 -14.26
CA TYR A 398 10.28 5.13 -15.02
C TYR A 398 11.08 6.11 -14.15
N ARG A 399 12.42 6.12 -14.25
CA ARG A 399 13.25 7.00 -13.42
C ARG A 399 14.06 7.98 -14.28
N PHE A 400 13.77 9.27 -14.14
CA PHE A 400 14.43 10.39 -14.82
C PHE A 400 15.80 10.76 -14.23
N LYS A 401 16.20 10.18 -13.08
CA LYS A 401 17.44 10.42 -12.30
C LYS A 401 17.63 11.83 -11.72
N ARG A 402 16.93 12.84 -12.23
CA ARG A 402 16.92 14.21 -11.70
C ARG A 402 15.50 14.74 -11.59
N LYS A 403 15.33 15.85 -10.89
CA LYS A 403 14.04 16.46 -10.61
C LYS A 403 13.33 16.91 -11.90
N VAL A 404 12.05 16.59 -11.96
CA VAL A 404 11.14 17.03 -13.01
C VAL A 404 10.30 18.18 -12.46
N GLN A 405 10.19 19.26 -13.24
CA GLN A 405 9.43 20.45 -12.83
C GLN A 405 7.98 20.40 -13.31
N ALA A 406 7.75 19.94 -14.54
CA ALA A 406 6.41 19.90 -15.13
C ALA A 406 6.25 18.70 -16.09
N VAL A 407 5.02 18.21 -16.19
CA VAL A 407 4.58 17.19 -17.15
C VAL A 407 3.24 17.58 -17.75
N ARG A 408 3.03 17.35 -19.05
CA ARG A 408 1.70 17.42 -19.68
C ARG A 408 1.51 16.39 -20.79
N PHE A 409 0.34 15.77 -20.81
CA PHE A 409 -0.17 15.00 -21.92
C PHE A 409 -0.53 15.91 -23.09
N SER A 410 -0.32 15.39 -24.30
CA SER A 410 -0.86 16.02 -25.50
C SER A 410 -2.40 15.95 -25.48
N PRO A 411 -3.10 16.94 -26.03
CA PRO A 411 -4.56 16.93 -26.15
C PRO A 411 -5.13 15.71 -26.88
N ASP A 412 -4.38 15.09 -27.80
CA ASP A 412 -4.78 13.84 -28.47
C ASP A 412 -4.53 12.57 -27.63
N GLY A 413 -3.84 12.69 -26.50
CA GLY A 413 -3.51 11.61 -25.57
C GLY A 413 -2.44 10.63 -26.07
N LYS A 414 -1.81 10.87 -27.22
CA LYS A 414 -0.79 9.96 -27.79
C LYS A 414 0.60 10.19 -27.24
N HIS A 415 0.88 11.39 -26.74
CA HIS A 415 2.20 11.77 -26.24
C HIS A 415 2.07 12.41 -24.85
N PHE A 416 3.18 12.47 -24.14
CA PHE A 416 3.32 13.36 -23.01
C PHE A 416 4.73 13.93 -22.98
N ALA A 417 4.83 15.21 -22.63
CA ALA A 417 6.08 15.96 -22.53
C ALA A 417 6.46 16.15 -21.07
N VAL A 418 7.76 16.07 -20.80
CA VAL A 418 8.35 16.17 -19.46
C VAL A 418 9.50 17.17 -19.48
N CYS A 419 9.44 18.16 -18.59
CA CYS A 419 10.47 19.17 -18.37
C CYS A 419 11.46 18.70 -17.29
N LYS A 420 12.68 18.39 -17.70
CA LYS A 420 13.77 17.95 -16.82
C LYS A 420 14.97 18.87 -17.05
N GLU A 421 15.26 19.69 -16.03
CA GLU A 421 16.31 20.72 -16.10
C GLU A 421 16.10 21.61 -17.34
N ASN A 422 17.11 21.78 -18.17
CA ASN A 422 17.06 22.57 -19.40
C ASN A 422 16.56 21.78 -20.63
N ASN A 423 16.20 20.51 -20.47
CA ASN A 423 15.79 19.62 -21.56
C ASN A 423 14.32 19.24 -21.46
N VAL A 424 13.73 18.99 -22.63
CA VAL A 424 12.33 18.58 -22.75
C VAL A 424 12.26 17.23 -23.42
N PHE A 425 11.66 16.25 -22.75
CA PHE A 425 11.53 14.87 -23.21
C PHE A 425 10.10 14.62 -23.65
N VAL A 426 9.91 14.14 -24.88
CA VAL A 426 8.59 13.74 -25.40
C VAL A 426 8.54 12.23 -25.53
N PHE A 427 7.57 11.62 -24.85
CA PHE A 427 7.32 10.19 -24.84
C PHE A 427 5.99 9.89 -25.52
N LYS A 428 5.88 8.67 -26.05
CA LYS A 428 4.59 8.08 -26.42
C LYS A 428 3.87 7.64 -25.17
N ALA A 429 2.61 8.06 -25.04
CA ALA A 429 1.73 7.60 -24.00
C ALA A 429 1.43 6.11 -24.23
N PRO A 430 1.81 5.22 -23.30
CA PRO A 430 1.55 3.81 -23.48
C PRO A 430 0.05 3.52 -23.31
N GLY A 431 -0.41 2.48 -24.02
CA GLY A 431 -1.81 2.09 -24.00
C GLY A 431 -2.24 1.56 -22.62
N PRO A 432 -3.55 1.68 -22.27
CA PRO A 432 -4.08 1.32 -20.96
C PRO A 432 -3.92 -0.16 -20.57
N PHE A 433 -3.62 -1.05 -21.53
CA PHE A 433 -3.45 -2.50 -21.34
C PHE A 433 -2.05 -3.02 -21.70
N SER A 434 -1.07 -2.14 -21.92
CA SER A 434 0.27 -2.58 -22.33
C SER A 434 1.08 -3.06 -21.11
N GLY A 435 1.16 -4.36 -20.88
CA GLY A 435 2.07 -4.98 -19.90
C GLY A 435 3.51 -5.10 -20.42
N GLU A 436 3.96 -4.17 -21.25
CA GLU A 436 5.27 -4.22 -21.90
C GLU A 436 6.39 -3.84 -20.91
N TYR A 437 7.54 -4.53 -20.97
CA TYR A 437 8.66 -4.24 -20.06
C TYR A 437 9.19 -2.80 -20.18
N ASN A 438 9.12 -2.19 -21.36
CA ASN A 438 9.49 -0.79 -21.57
C ASN A 438 8.39 -0.03 -22.33
N ALA A 439 7.34 0.34 -21.60
CA ALA A 439 6.22 1.09 -22.16
C ALA A 439 6.55 2.57 -22.45
N PHE A 440 7.59 3.11 -21.80
CA PHE A 440 8.04 4.49 -22.00
C PHE A 440 8.92 4.61 -23.24
N VAL A 441 8.30 4.70 -24.42
CA VAL A 441 9.03 4.92 -25.68
C VAL A 441 9.27 6.42 -25.86
N MET A 442 10.53 6.84 -25.71
CA MET A 442 10.96 8.20 -25.99
C MET A 442 10.98 8.44 -27.51
N GLU A 443 10.35 9.53 -27.95
CA GLU A 443 10.28 9.89 -29.38
C GLU A 443 11.21 11.03 -29.73
N ARG A 444 11.25 12.09 -28.90
CA ARG A 444 12.12 13.25 -29.11
C ARG A 444 12.68 13.80 -27.79
N VAL A 445 13.83 14.45 -27.90
CA VAL A 445 14.43 15.27 -26.84
C VAL A 445 14.82 16.61 -27.44
N PHE A 446 14.36 17.70 -26.83
CA PHE A 446 14.74 19.05 -27.22
C PHE A 446 15.76 19.61 -26.23
N HIS A 447 16.93 19.94 -26.78
CA HIS A 447 18.01 20.62 -26.08
C HIS A 447 18.02 22.05 -26.58
N GLY A 448 17.43 22.95 -25.80
CA GLY A 448 17.26 24.33 -26.25
C GLY A 448 17.34 25.35 -25.14
N ALA A 449 16.74 25.12 -23.98
CA ALA A 449 16.76 26.11 -22.89
C ALA A 449 18.18 26.27 -22.32
N TYR A 450 18.53 27.48 -21.89
CA TYR A 450 19.83 27.74 -21.25
C TYR A 450 19.81 27.47 -19.74
N ASP A 451 18.62 27.60 -19.14
CA ASP A 451 18.36 27.37 -17.72
C ASP A 451 17.15 26.43 -17.55
N GLU A 452 16.80 26.10 -16.31
CA GLU A 452 15.72 25.18 -15.98
C GLU A 452 14.39 25.56 -16.65
N THR A 453 13.76 24.57 -17.27
CA THR A 453 12.41 24.63 -17.81
C THR A 453 11.40 24.57 -16.67
N THR A 454 10.44 25.49 -16.66
CA THR A 454 9.53 25.72 -15.53
C THR A 454 8.12 25.24 -15.82
N CYS A 455 7.59 25.56 -17.00
CA CYS A 455 6.22 25.25 -17.40
C CYS A 455 6.17 24.84 -18.87
N LEU A 456 5.09 24.15 -19.24
CA LEU A 456 4.86 23.70 -20.61
C LEU A 456 3.37 23.67 -20.94
N ASP A 457 3.02 23.96 -22.20
CA ASP A 457 1.67 23.85 -22.75
C ASP A 457 1.71 23.35 -24.19
N TRP A 458 0.68 22.58 -24.55
CA TRP A 458 0.51 22.01 -25.88
C TRP A 458 -0.43 22.87 -26.72
N SER A 459 -0.14 22.98 -28.02
CA SER A 459 -1.12 23.48 -28.98
C SER A 459 -2.34 22.55 -29.04
N SER A 460 -3.52 23.09 -29.36
CA SER A 460 -4.78 22.32 -29.37
C SER A 460 -4.78 21.16 -30.38
N ASP A 461 -3.92 21.22 -31.40
CA ASP A 461 -3.70 20.16 -32.40
C ASP A 461 -2.56 19.19 -32.04
N SER A 462 -1.93 19.35 -30.87
CA SER A 462 -0.81 18.55 -30.37
C SER A 462 0.47 18.59 -31.23
N ARG A 463 0.65 19.59 -32.11
CA ARG A 463 1.80 19.67 -33.03
C ARG A 463 2.97 20.52 -32.52
N ILE A 464 2.67 21.57 -31.76
CA ILE A 464 3.64 22.53 -31.24
C ILE A 464 3.60 22.48 -29.72
N LEU A 465 4.79 22.52 -29.11
CA LEU A 465 4.97 22.58 -27.67
C LEU A 465 5.58 23.93 -27.30
N ALA A 466 4.95 24.66 -26.39
CA ALA A 466 5.52 25.86 -25.78
C ALA A 466 6.14 25.52 -24.43
N VAL A 467 7.35 26.01 -24.18
CA VAL A 467 8.11 25.70 -22.97
C VAL A 467 8.70 26.99 -22.40
N GLY A 468 8.32 27.32 -21.18
CA GLY A 468 8.90 28.41 -20.40
C GLY A 468 10.17 27.97 -19.68
N SER A 469 11.13 28.89 -19.54
CA SER A 469 12.36 28.67 -18.78
C SER A 469 12.65 29.83 -17.82
N LYS A 470 13.49 29.56 -16.83
CA LYS A 470 14.10 30.57 -15.97
C LYS A 470 15.03 31.52 -16.75
N ASP A 471 15.43 31.17 -17.97
CA ASP A 471 16.22 32.02 -18.87
C ASP A 471 15.43 33.23 -19.45
N MET A 472 14.24 33.52 -18.91
CA MET A 472 13.36 34.64 -19.25
C MET A 472 12.79 34.56 -20.68
N ALA A 473 12.89 33.39 -21.33
CA ALA A 473 12.33 33.14 -22.64
C ALA A 473 11.34 31.97 -22.63
N THR A 474 10.44 31.97 -23.61
CA THR A 474 9.60 30.82 -23.95
C THR A 474 10.03 30.28 -25.31
N LYS A 475 10.34 28.99 -25.38
CA LYS A 475 10.75 28.33 -26.63
C LYS A 475 9.62 27.48 -27.19
N LEU A 476 9.49 27.47 -28.51
CA LEU A 476 8.49 26.71 -29.24
C LEU A 476 9.15 25.58 -30.01
N TYR A 477 8.71 24.36 -29.76
CA TYR A 477 9.25 23.15 -30.38
C TYR A 477 8.19 22.47 -31.25
N PRO A 478 8.49 22.15 -32.52
CA PRO A 478 7.63 21.29 -33.32
C PRO A 478 7.90 19.81 -33.07
N LEU A 479 6.84 18.99 -33.04
CA LEU A 479 6.99 17.53 -33.06
C LEU A 479 7.41 17.00 -34.43
N ASP A 480 6.81 17.50 -35.51
CA ASP A 480 7.14 17.12 -36.88
C ASP A 480 8.03 18.17 -37.55
N LYS A 481 8.76 17.78 -38.61
CA LYS A 481 9.56 18.74 -39.37
C LYS A 481 8.67 19.48 -40.35
N TRP A 482 8.64 20.81 -40.27
CA TRP A 482 7.84 21.68 -41.13
C TRP A 482 8.73 22.59 -41.97
N ALA A 483 8.32 22.88 -43.20
CA ALA A 483 9.06 23.78 -44.09
C ALA A 483 8.96 25.25 -43.64
N ASN A 484 7.84 25.62 -43.02
CA ASN A 484 7.51 26.97 -42.59
C ASN A 484 7.82 27.27 -41.11
N PHE A 485 8.15 26.27 -40.28
CA PHE A 485 8.38 26.46 -38.85
C PHE A 485 9.68 25.82 -38.38
N ARG A 486 10.48 26.63 -37.68
CA ARG A 486 11.71 26.24 -36.97
C ARG A 486 11.55 26.56 -35.50
N ILE A 487 12.42 26.01 -34.65
CA ILE A 487 12.44 26.32 -33.21
C ILE A 487 12.52 27.84 -33.04
N TYR A 488 11.54 28.40 -32.34
CA TYR A 488 11.38 29.85 -32.19
C TYR A 488 11.48 30.22 -30.71
N SER A 489 12.15 31.33 -30.41
CA SER A 489 12.38 31.78 -29.03
C SER A 489 11.70 33.13 -28.80
N LEU A 490 10.71 33.16 -27.91
CA LEU A 490 10.01 34.36 -27.47
C LEU A 490 10.72 34.94 -26.25
N GLY A 491 11.59 35.92 -26.47
CA GLY A 491 12.30 36.65 -25.41
C GLY A 491 11.77 38.08 -25.27
N ASN A 492 11.46 38.51 -24.05
CA ASN A 492 11.32 39.93 -23.65
C ASN A 492 10.94 40.10 -22.16
N HIS A 493 11.09 39.06 -21.35
CA HIS A 493 10.74 39.11 -19.94
C HIS A 493 11.96 39.52 -19.11
N THR A 494 11.70 40.12 -17.96
CA THR A 494 12.75 40.55 -17.02
C THR A 494 12.96 39.59 -15.86
N ASP A 495 12.15 38.53 -15.79
CA ASP A 495 12.20 37.50 -14.75
C ASP A 495 11.77 36.15 -15.37
N GLY A 496 12.01 35.05 -14.65
CA GLY A 496 11.74 33.70 -15.12
C GLY A 496 10.25 33.48 -15.46
N ILE A 497 9.99 32.64 -16.47
CA ILE A 497 8.64 32.34 -16.92
C ILE A 497 7.93 31.41 -15.93
N VAL A 498 6.71 31.76 -15.55
CA VAL A 498 5.84 30.94 -14.69
C VAL A 498 4.77 30.22 -15.50
N GLY A 499 4.23 30.87 -16.54
CA GLY A 499 3.18 30.30 -17.39
C GLY A 499 3.37 30.64 -18.87
N CYS A 500 3.12 29.67 -19.73
CA CYS A 500 2.98 29.86 -21.17
C CYS A 500 1.70 29.14 -21.61
N PHE A 501 0.86 29.82 -22.40
CA PHE A 501 -0.47 29.32 -22.75
C PHE A 501 -0.80 29.63 -24.21
N PHE A 502 -1.28 28.63 -24.93
CA PHE A 502 -1.85 28.80 -26.27
C PHE A 502 -3.31 29.26 -26.22
N GLU A 503 -3.70 30.07 -27.21
CA GLU A 503 -5.09 30.43 -27.46
C GLU A 503 -5.88 29.27 -28.10
N GLU A 504 -7.22 29.27 -27.98
CA GLU A 504 -8.04 28.27 -28.67
C GLU A 504 -8.01 28.48 -30.20
N SER A 505 -7.85 27.39 -30.96
CA SER A 505 -7.89 27.34 -32.43
C SER A 505 -6.82 28.13 -33.21
N GLY A 506 -5.95 28.87 -32.54
CA GLY A 506 -4.80 29.58 -33.13
C GLY A 506 -3.46 29.13 -32.53
N TYR A 507 -2.37 29.70 -33.06
CA TYR A 507 -1.03 29.56 -32.49
C TYR A 507 -0.59 30.80 -31.71
N ASP A 508 -1.52 31.68 -31.35
CA ASP A 508 -1.26 32.81 -30.47
C ASP A 508 -0.90 32.34 -29.06
N ILE A 509 0.01 33.05 -28.41
CA ILE A 509 0.59 32.64 -27.14
C ILE A 509 0.56 33.80 -26.14
N THR A 510 0.14 33.50 -24.93
CA THR A 510 0.31 34.36 -23.78
C THR A 510 1.42 33.82 -22.88
N THR A 511 2.36 34.68 -22.49
CA THR A 511 3.50 34.33 -21.63
C THR A 511 3.50 35.21 -20.39
N ILE A 512 3.76 34.62 -19.23
CA ILE A 512 3.69 35.29 -17.93
C ILE A 512 4.96 35.02 -17.14
N SER A 513 5.62 36.07 -16.68
CA SER A 513 6.80 35.98 -15.83
C SER A 513 6.45 36.04 -14.33
N ARG A 514 7.44 35.67 -13.51
CA ARG A 514 7.38 35.67 -12.05
C ARG A 514 7.13 37.05 -11.44
N ASN A 515 7.59 38.13 -12.07
CA ASN A 515 7.30 39.49 -11.61
C ASN A 515 5.92 40.02 -12.06
N GLY A 516 5.08 39.18 -12.68
CA GLY A 516 3.74 39.52 -13.15
C GLY A 516 3.70 40.21 -14.50
N GLN A 517 4.79 40.19 -15.28
CA GLN A 517 4.80 40.71 -16.65
C GLN A 517 4.13 39.70 -17.59
N THR A 518 3.05 40.13 -18.24
CA THR A 518 2.30 39.33 -19.21
C THR A 518 2.52 39.89 -20.61
N CYS A 519 2.99 39.05 -21.55
CA CYS A 519 3.16 39.40 -22.95
C CYS A 519 2.26 38.52 -23.83
N ILE A 520 1.52 39.16 -24.74
CA ILE A 520 0.62 38.51 -25.71
C ILE A 520 1.30 38.52 -27.08
N TRP A 521 1.40 37.36 -27.71
CA TRP A 521 2.08 37.11 -28.97
C TRP A 521 1.10 36.58 -30.02
N GLU A 522 1.04 37.25 -31.15
CA GLU A 522 0.24 36.87 -32.32
C GLU A 522 1.10 36.09 -33.31
N CYS A 523 0.60 34.95 -33.77
CA CYS A 523 1.21 34.15 -34.80
C CYS A 523 0.69 34.60 -36.18
N THR A 524 1.60 34.74 -37.14
CA THR A 524 1.27 35.12 -38.52
C THR A 524 0.72 33.99 -39.38
N VAL A 525 0.78 32.74 -38.90
CA VAL A 525 0.42 31.52 -39.64
C VAL A 525 -0.67 30.77 -38.90
N ASP A 526 -1.73 30.40 -39.62
CA ASP A 526 -2.83 29.58 -39.11
C ASP A 526 -2.47 28.08 -39.10
N PRO A 527 -3.07 27.26 -38.21
CA PRO A 527 -2.79 25.82 -38.12
C PRO A 527 -2.99 25.01 -39.40
N LYS A 528 -3.81 25.51 -40.35
CA LYS A 528 -4.10 24.86 -41.63
C LYS A 528 -3.01 25.09 -42.68
N ASP A 529 -2.20 26.12 -42.52
CA ASP A 529 -1.20 26.57 -43.50
C ASP A 529 0.20 25.97 -43.22
N MET A 530 0.29 25.00 -42.30
CA MET A 530 1.51 24.29 -41.97
C MET A 530 1.88 23.28 -43.08
N VAL A 531 3.08 23.42 -43.65
CA VAL A 531 3.57 22.58 -44.78
C VAL A 531 4.60 21.55 -44.28
N PRO A 532 4.31 20.24 -44.31
CA PRO A 532 5.23 19.22 -43.80
C PRO A 532 6.46 19.09 -44.69
N LEU A 533 7.64 18.93 -44.08
CA LEU A 533 8.89 18.74 -44.80
C LEU A 533 9.06 17.26 -45.17
N VAL A 534 8.92 16.90 -46.45
CA VAL A 534 9.18 15.52 -46.92
C VAL A 534 10.69 15.31 -47.03
N VAL A 535 11.28 14.55 -46.11
CA VAL A 535 12.71 14.17 -46.14
C VAL A 535 12.84 12.69 -46.51
N ALA A 536 13.70 12.36 -47.48
CA ALA A 536 14.00 10.98 -47.88
C ALA A 536 14.74 10.21 -46.76
N PRO A 537 14.55 8.89 -46.60
CA PRO A 537 15.15 8.11 -45.52
C PRO A 537 16.70 8.03 -45.63
N PRO A 538 17.43 8.05 -44.51
CA PRO A 538 18.90 8.12 -44.52
C PRO A 538 19.57 6.80 -44.94
N LYS A 539 20.65 6.88 -45.72
CA LYS A 539 21.55 5.74 -46.01
C LYS A 539 22.42 5.42 -44.79
N LYS A 540 22.37 4.17 -44.29
CA LYS A 540 23.14 3.67 -43.13
C LYS A 540 24.66 3.89 -43.30
N ARG A 541 25.31 4.52 -42.32
CA ARG A 541 26.78 4.60 -42.20
C ARG A 541 27.33 3.65 -41.12
N LYS A 542 28.52 3.09 -41.37
CA LYS A 542 29.28 2.20 -40.45
C LYS A 542 29.82 2.98 -39.25
N LYS A 543 29.73 2.38 -38.05
CA LYS A 543 30.16 2.93 -36.75
C LYS A 543 31.65 2.69 -36.52
N ASN A 544 32.41 3.71 -36.12
CA ASN A 544 33.75 3.59 -35.51
C ASN A 544 33.62 3.78 -34.00
N SER A 545 34.43 3.04 -33.24
CA SER A 545 34.38 2.90 -31.78
C SER A 545 35.51 3.64 -31.08
N SER A 546 35.18 4.64 -30.25
CA SER A 546 35.89 4.99 -29.01
C SER A 546 35.30 6.27 -28.42
N GLU A 547 34.57 6.18 -27.30
CA GLU A 547 34.65 7.06 -26.10
C GLU A 547 33.46 6.80 -25.15
N SER A 548 33.69 7.14 -23.89
CA SER A 548 33.28 6.48 -22.64
C SER A 548 31.80 6.57 -22.22
N GLU A 549 31.33 5.45 -21.66
CA GLU A 549 29.97 5.16 -21.19
C GLU A 549 29.69 5.74 -19.80
N GLU A 550 28.82 6.76 -19.70
CA GLU A 550 28.10 7.10 -18.47
C GLU A 550 26.64 7.47 -18.77
N ASP A 551 25.90 6.45 -19.20
CA ASP A 551 24.47 6.24 -18.99
C ASP A 551 24.10 5.06 -19.90
N GLY A 552 23.27 4.13 -19.44
CA GLY A 552 22.75 3.03 -20.27
C GLY A 552 21.78 3.51 -21.37
N ILE A 553 22.05 4.66 -21.96
CA ILE A 553 21.29 5.36 -22.99
C ILE A 553 22.22 5.46 -24.19
N ASP A 554 21.86 4.83 -25.31
CA ASP A 554 22.60 4.90 -26.56
C ASP A 554 22.38 6.30 -27.20
N ILE A 555 23.00 7.34 -26.63
CA ILE A 555 22.96 8.75 -27.09
C ILE A 555 23.42 8.87 -28.55
N SER A 556 24.15 7.87 -29.05
CA SER A 556 24.65 7.81 -30.43
C SER A 556 23.58 7.52 -31.50
N LYS A 557 22.40 7.00 -31.13
CA LYS A 557 21.32 6.69 -32.09
C LYS A 557 20.37 7.86 -32.38
N SER A 558 20.40 8.91 -31.56
CA SER A 558 19.52 10.09 -31.67
C SER A 558 20.26 11.40 -31.96
N LEU A 559 21.57 11.35 -32.20
CA LEU A 559 22.34 12.47 -32.76
C LEU A 559 21.92 12.69 -34.23
N GLU A 560 20.90 13.52 -34.45
CA GLU A 560 20.75 14.21 -35.73
C GLU A 560 21.87 15.26 -35.87
N ARG A 561 22.30 15.45 -37.12
CA ARG A 561 23.43 16.28 -37.56
C ARG A 561 23.41 17.68 -36.94
N THR A 562 24.59 18.21 -36.63
CA THR A 562 24.77 19.63 -36.27
C THR A 562 24.21 20.54 -37.36
N GLU A 563 23.66 21.69 -36.96
CA GLU A 563 22.98 22.67 -37.83
C GLU A 563 23.82 23.10 -39.06
N GLU A 564 25.15 23.03 -38.94
CA GLU A 564 26.12 23.33 -40.00
C GLU A 564 26.15 22.28 -41.14
N GLU A 565 25.89 21.01 -40.86
CA GLU A 565 25.88 19.98 -41.90
C GLU A 565 24.57 19.95 -42.69
N ILE A 566 23.46 20.39 -42.07
CA ILE A 566 22.15 20.45 -42.71
C ILE A 566 22.08 21.66 -43.65
N THR A 567 22.65 22.81 -43.25
CA THR A 567 22.81 23.97 -44.14
C THR A 567 23.71 23.65 -45.33
N LYS A 568 24.77 22.84 -45.12
CA LYS A 568 25.65 22.37 -46.20
C LYS A 568 24.96 21.37 -47.15
N ALA A 569 24.17 20.44 -46.61
CA ALA A 569 23.41 19.48 -47.41
C ALA A 569 22.25 20.15 -48.19
N LEU A 570 21.66 21.22 -47.65
CA LEU A 570 20.65 22.04 -48.37
C LEU A 570 21.29 22.87 -49.48
N SER A 571 22.49 23.42 -49.27
CA SER A 571 23.22 24.14 -50.33
C SER A 571 23.69 23.24 -51.48
N GLU A 572 23.79 21.92 -51.25
CA GLU A 572 24.14 20.94 -52.29
C GLU A 572 22.92 20.45 -53.10
N ILE A 573 21.68 20.72 -52.65
CA ILE A 573 20.44 20.36 -53.35
C ILE A 573 20.01 21.47 -54.34
N ASP A 574 20.54 22.68 -54.20
CA ASP A 574 20.16 23.87 -54.99
C ASP A 574 20.77 23.97 -56.41
N VAL A 575 21.31 22.89 -57.01
CA VAL A 575 21.95 22.96 -58.35
C VAL A 575 21.32 22.07 -59.43
N GLU A 576 20.38 21.17 -59.12
CA GLU A 576 19.73 20.34 -60.15
C GLU A 576 18.23 20.26 -59.92
N ASP A 577 17.49 21.29 -60.35
CA ASP A 577 16.18 21.21 -61.01
C ASP A 577 15.53 22.60 -61.08
N ALA A 578 15.90 23.35 -62.12
CA ALA A 578 15.19 24.56 -62.53
C ALA A 578 14.04 24.16 -63.47
N ASP A 579 12.83 24.01 -62.90
CA ASP A 579 11.55 24.36 -63.54
C ASP A 579 10.36 23.82 -62.72
N THR A 580 10.02 24.48 -61.61
CA THR A 580 8.63 24.58 -61.13
C THR A 580 8.48 25.84 -60.28
N LYS A 581 7.42 26.60 -60.54
CA LYS A 581 7.11 27.88 -59.90
C LYS A 581 7.15 27.75 -58.37
N THR A 582 8.05 28.49 -57.74
CA THR A 582 8.18 28.63 -56.29
C THR A 582 6.90 29.27 -55.71
N HIS A 583 6.09 28.50 -55.01
CA HIS A 583 5.18 29.07 -54.02
C HIS A 583 6.04 29.62 -52.87
N GLU A 584 6.05 30.94 -52.66
CA GLU A 584 6.67 31.54 -51.48
C GLU A 584 6.00 30.96 -50.22
N VAL A 585 6.74 30.15 -49.46
CA VAL A 585 6.25 29.60 -48.20
C VAL A 585 6.38 30.68 -47.13
N ASN A 586 5.25 31.22 -46.65
CA ASN A 586 5.23 32.15 -45.53
C ASN A 586 5.79 31.48 -44.27
N LYS A 587 6.91 32.01 -43.76
CA LYS A 587 7.57 31.51 -42.55
C LYS A 587 6.79 31.95 -41.32
N LEU A 588 6.66 31.06 -40.34
CA LEU A 588 6.01 31.34 -39.07
C LEU A 588 6.81 32.37 -38.26
N PHE A 589 6.18 33.52 -37.99
CA PHE A 589 6.74 34.60 -37.19
C PHE A 589 5.75 35.05 -36.12
N TYR A 590 6.28 35.41 -34.94
CA TYR A 590 5.50 35.94 -33.82
C TYR A 590 5.70 37.43 -33.64
N LYS A 591 4.59 38.17 -33.59
CA LYS A 591 4.57 39.61 -33.29
C LYS A 591 4.00 39.81 -31.89
N ARG A 592 4.63 40.65 -31.07
CA ARG A 592 4.08 41.03 -29.77
C ARG A 592 2.97 42.05 -29.96
N LEU A 593 1.76 41.75 -29.48
CA LEU A 593 0.63 42.67 -29.49
C LEU A 593 0.68 43.62 -28.30
N ALA A 594 0.80 43.07 -27.09
CA ALA A 594 0.69 43.85 -25.87
C ALA A 594 1.60 43.33 -24.75
N ARG A 595 1.85 44.21 -23.77
CA ARG A 595 2.59 43.94 -22.54
C ARG A 595 1.86 44.59 -21.37
N HIS A 596 1.57 43.79 -20.36
CA HIS A 596 0.84 44.20 -19.15
C HIS A 596 1.62 43.81 -17.89
N TYR A 597 1.33 44.46 -16.77
CA TYR A 597 1.95 44.20 -15.47
C TYR A 597 0.86 43.91 -14.43
N LEU A 598 0.60 42.62 -14.17
CA LEU A 598 -0.47 42.18 -13.27
C LEU A 598 -0.09 42.35 -11.79
N ALA A 599 1.20 42.30 -11.47
CA ALA A 599 1.68 42.40 -10.09
C ALA A 599 1.56 43.81 -9.50
N ASP A 600 1.37 44.85 -10.31
CA ASP A 600 1.33 46.24 -9.84
C ASP A 600 0.16 46.49 -8.88
N GLU A 601 -0.95 45.77 -9.05
CA GLU A 601 -2.09 45.87 -8.12
C GLU A 601 -1.77 45.26 -6.75
N VAL A 602 -1.18 44.07 -6.72
CA VAL A 602 -0.78 43.39 -5.47
C VAL A 602 0.33 44.17 -4.76
N ARG A 603 1.25 44.75 -5.53
CA ARG A 603 2.39 45.50 -5.01
C ARG A 603 2.01 46.83 -4.37
N LYS A 604 0.80 47.35 -4.62
CA LYS A 604 0.26 48.49 -3.87
C LYS A 604 0.08 48.14 -2.39
N GLU A 605 -0.34 46.90 -2.10
CA GLU A 605 -0.54 46.42 -0.73
C GLU A 605 0.74 45.81 -0.15
N ASN A 606 1.42 44.96 -0.92
CA ASN A 606 2.63 44.25 -0.51
C ASN A 606 3.72 44.36 -1.58
N ARG A 607 4.71 45.23 -1.35
CA ARG A 607 5.77 45.54 -2.32
C ARG A 607 6.57 44.32 -2.80
N ASP A 608 6.69 43.30 -1.95
CA ASP A 608 7.49 42.09 -2.21
C ASP A 608 6.65 40.94 -2.79
N ALA A 609 5.43 41.22 -3.27
CA ALA A 609 4.56 40.21 -3.88
C ALA A 609 5.12 39.71 -5.23
N VAL A 610 5.09 38.39 -5.39
CA VAL A 610 5.62 37.67 -6.56
C VAL A 610 4.57 36.66 -7.06
N LEU A 611 4.48 36.49 -8.37
CA LEU A 611 3.60 35.49 -8.98
C LEU A 611 4.19 34.08 -8.77
N THR A 612 3.40 33.18 -8.23
CA THR A 612 3.82 31.81 -7.91
C THR A 612 3.23 30.77 -8.84
N SER A 613 2.00 30.97 -9.30
CA SER A 613 1.28 30.01 -10.14
C SER A 613 0.30 30.73 -11.07
N ALA A 614 0.04 30.13 -12.23
CA ALA A 614 -0.92 30.64 -13.20
C ALA A 614 -1.60 29.48 -13.93
N ALA A 615 -2.87 29.64 -14.29
CA ALA A 615 -3.63 28.70 -15.09
C ALA A 615 -4.53 29.46 -16.08
N TYR A 616 -4.66 28.93 -17.30
CA TYR A 616 -5.48 29.53 -18.35
C TYR A 616 -6.49 28.52 -18.87
N HIS A 617 -7.75 28.92 -18.97
CA HIS A 617 -8.80 28.14 -19.61
C HIS A 617 -9.07 28.69 -21.02
N LYS A 618 -8.66 27.91 -22.03
CA LYS A 618 -8.64 28.32 -23.44
C LYS A 618 -10.03 28.68 -24.00
N LYS A 619 -11.09 27.98 -23.57
CA LYS A 619 -12.45 28.17 -24.13
C LYS A 619 -13.17 29.40 -23.60
N SER A 620 -13.02 29.68 -22.31
CA SER A 620 -13.64 30.86 -21.69
C SER A 620 -12.73 32.08 -21.70
N ARG A 621 -11.48 31.92 -22.15
CA ARG A 621 -10.43 32.94 -22.15
C ARG A 621 -10.17 33.55 -20.78
N ILE A 622 -10.24 32.73 -19.73
CA ILE A 622 -10.03 33.17 -18.35
C ILE A 622 -8.63 32.78 -17.90
N LEU A 623 -7.86 33.78 -17.47
CA LEU A 623 -6.55 33.63 -16.85
C LEU A 623 -6.65 33.84 -15.34
N VAL A 624 -6.20 32.84 -14.59
CA VAL A 624 -6.11 32.93 -13.13
C VAL A 624 -4.64 33.00 -12.71
N THR A 625 -4.31 33.99 -11.90
CA THR A 625 -2.95 34.23 -11.39
C THR A 625 -2.94 34.21 -9.86
N GLY A 626 -2.03 33.44 -9.27
CA GLY A 626 -1.86 33.32 -7.82
C GLY A 626 -0.51 33.83 -7.34
N TYR A 627 -0.53 34.52 -6.21
CA TYR A 627 0.61 35.25 -5.67
C TYR A 627 1.15 34.64 -4.37
N SER A 628 2.37 35.04 -4.01
CA SER A 628 3.06 34.67 -2.76
C SER A 628 2.33 35.12 -1.50
N THR A 629 1.50 36.16 -1.59
CA THR A 629 0.70 36.72 -0.50
C THR A 629 -0.58 35.92 -0.22
N GLY A 630 -0.94 34.95 -1.07
CA GLY A 630 -2.20 34.22 -0.99
C GLY A 630 -3.39 34.91 -1.67
N ALA A 631 -3.14 36.03 -2.34
CA ALA A 631 -4.07 36.66 -3.26
C ALA A 631 -4.08 35.94 -4.62
N PHE A 632 -5.27 35.83 -5.24
CA PHE A 632 -5.41 35.43 -6.63
C PHE A 632 -6.30 36.40 -7.40
N PHE A 633 -6.05 36.49 -8.70
CA PHE A 633 -6.74 37.40 -9.61
C PHE A 633 -7.24 36.62 -10.81
N ILE A 634 -8.37 37.07 -11.34
CA ILE A 634 -8.99 36.50 -12.52
C ILE A 634 -9.07 37.59 -13.57
N HIS A 635 -8.45 37.33 -14.72
CA HIS A 635 -8.44 38.24 -15.85
C HIS A 635 -9.07 37.58 -17.07
N GLU A 636 -9.79 38.36 -17.86
CA GLU A 636 -10.26 37.97 -19.18
C GLU A 636 -9.18 38.29 -20.23
N LEU A 637 -8.76 37.31 -21.02
CA LEU A 637 -7.86 37.50 -22.16
C LEU A 637 -8.66 37.68 -23.46
N PRO A 638 -8.14 38.44 -24.46
CA PRO A 638 -6.81 39.04 -24.52
C PRO A 638 -6.69 40.44 -23.87
N ASP A 639 -7.81 41.10 -23.54
CA ASP A 639 -7.79 42.51 -23.09
C ASP A 639 -7.26 42.70 -21.65
N LEU A 640 -7.12 41.62 -20.89
CA LEU A 640 -6.69 41.58 -19.48
C LEU A 640 -7.59 42.40 -18.54
N ASN A 641 -8.90 42.35 -18.78
CA ASN A 641 -9.88 42.93 -17.85
C ASN A 641 -9.90 42.15 -16.54
N LEU A 642 -9.74 42.84 -15.41
CA LEU A 642 -9.86 42.23 -14.09
C LEU A 642 -11.33 41.90 -13.80
N ILE A 643 -11.64 40.62 -13.61
CA ILE A 643 -12.97 40.14 -13.22
C ILE A 643 -13.09 40.18 -11.69
N HIS A 644 -12.18 39.50 -10.99
CA HIS A 644 -12.17 39.42 -9.53
C HIS A 644 -10.76 39.39 -8.95
N SER A 645 -10.65 39.89 -7.71
CA SER A 645 -9.46 39.79 -6.86
C SER A 645 -9.90 39.35 -5.46
N LEU A 646 -9.29 38.29 -4.93
CA LEU A 646 -9.59 37.77 -3.60
C LEU A 646 -8.32 37.24 -2.93
N SER A 647 -8.23 37.43 -1.60
CA SER A 647 -7.20 36.78 -0.77
C SER A 647 -7.80 35.64 0.05
N ILE A 648 -7.16 34.47 0.00
CA ILE A 648 -7.62 33.24 0.67
C ILE A 648 -6.96 33.08 2.04
N SER A 649 -5.67 33.38 2.09
CA SER A 649 -4.79 33.18 3.24
C SER A 649 -3.58 34.11 3.10
N ASP A 650 -2.77 34.22 4.14
CA ASP A 650 -1.52 35.00 4.11
C ASP A 650 -0.33 34.17 3.60
N GLN A 651 -0.61 33.07 2.90
CA GLN A 651 0.37 32.05 2.51
C GLN A 651 0.32 31.84 1.00
N LYS A 652 1.48 31.55 0.39
CA LYS A 652 1.60 31.45 -1.06
C LYS A 652 0.65 30.43 -1.71
N ILE A 653 0.12 30.80 -2.87
CA ILE A 653 -0.67 29.89 -3.72
C ILE A 653 0.27 29.06 -4.58
N SER A 654 0.42 27.79 -4.23
CA SER A 654 1.38 26.90 -4.87
C SER A 654 0.91 26.32 -6.20
N SER A 655 -0.40 26.03 -6.34
CA SER A 655 -0.94 25.38 -7.52
C SER A 655 -2.37 25.86 -7.79
N ILE A 656 -2.72 25.98 -9.07
CA ILE A 656 -4.02 26.42 -9.59
C ILE A 656 -4.43 25.45 -10.69
N ALA A 657 -5.69 25.00 -10.66
CA ALA A 657 -6.28 24.22 -11.73
C ALA A 657 -7.68 24.73 -12.06
N LEU A 658 -8.07 24.61 -13.33
CA LEU A 658 -9.37 24.99 -13.84
C LEU A 658 -10.11 23.75 -14.32
N ASN A 659 -11.42 23.73 -14.10
CA ASN A 659 -12.28 22.70 -14.63
C ASN A 659 -12.39 22.81 -16.17
N GLN A 660 -12.78 21.73 -16.85
CA GLN A 660 -12.99 21.67 -18.30
C GLN A 660 -14.09 22.61 -18.81
N THR A 661 -15.04 23.02 -17.95
CA THR A 661 -16.03 24.07 -18.28
C THR A 661 -15.49 25.48 -18.04
N GLY A 662 -14.51 25.62 -17.15
CA GLY A 662 -13.96 26.90 -16.71
C GLY A 662 -14.71 27.56 -15.55
N ASP A 663 -15.77 26.96 -15.00
CA ASP A 663 -16.59 27.58 -13.93
C ASP A 663 -15.96 27.43 -12.54
N TRP A 664 -15.21 26.35 -12.33
CA TRP A 664 -14.59 26.03 -11.05
C TRP A 664 -13.07 26.17 -11.09
N ILE A 665 -12.54 26.73 -10.00
CA ILE A 665 -11.13 27.02 -9.80
C ILE A 665 -10.68 26.28 -8.54
N ALA A 666 -9.72 25.36 -8.69
CA ALA A 666 -9.08 24.71 -7.56
C ALA A 666 -7.78 25.43 -7.21
N LEU A 667 -7.61 25.78 -5.93
CA LEU A 667 -6.43 26.48 -5.42
C LEU A 667 -5.81 25.69 -4.25
N GLY A 668 -4.50 25.46 -4.35
CA GLY A 668 -3.72 24.71 -3.37
C GLY A 668 -2.71 25.59 -2.64
N CYS A 669 -2.80 25.64 -1.31
CA CYS A 669 -1.85 26.34 -0.46
C CYS A 669 -1.04 25.33 0.37
N SER A 670 0.26 25.24 0.09
CA SER A 670 1.14 24.24 0.70
C SER A 670 1.43 24.49 2.19
N GLY A 671 1.52 25.76 2.59
CA GLY A 671 1.92 26.13 3.96
C GLY A 671 0.92 25.68 5.02
N LEU A 672 -0.38 25.89 4.77
CA LEU A 672 -1.46 25.49 5.68
C LEU A 672 -2.08 24.13 5.36
N GLY A 673 -1.62 23.48 4.29
CA GLY A 673 -2.23 22.26 3.75
C GLY A 673 -3.72 22.46 3.37
N GLN A 674 -4.02 23.60 2.73
CA GLN A 674 -5.38 24.00 2.38
C GLN A 674 -5.65 23.72 0.89
N LEU A 675 -6.83 23.18 0.62
CA LEU A 675 -7.38 23.00 -0.72
C LEU A 675 -8.76 23.63 -0.77
N LEU A 676 -9.02 24.42 -1.79
CA LEU A 676 -10.34 24.99 -2.04
C LEU A 676 -10.73 24.83 -3.50
N VAL A 677 -12.03 24.74 -3.71
CA VAL A 677 -12.66 24.82 -5.02
C VAL A 677 -13.67 25.96 -4.95
N TRP A 678 -13.46 26.96 -5.79
CA TRP A 678 -14.24 28.18 -5.83
C TRP A 678 -14.96 28.28 -7.18
N GLU A 679 -16.26 28.58 -7.12
CA GLU A 679 -17.07 28.86 -8.31
C GLU A 679 -17.11 30.37 -8.50
N TRP A 680 -16.46 30.85 -9.55
CA TRP A 680 -16.18 32.28 -9.66
C TRP A 680 -17.37 33.11 -10.10
N GLN A 681 -18.32 32.52 -10.84
CA GLN A 681 -19.53 33.21 -11.30
C GLN A 681 -20.52 33.47 -10.15
N SER A 682 -20.63 32.54 -9.19
CA SER A 682 -21.52 32.67 -8.04
C SER A 682 -20.82 33.26 -6.81
N GLU A 683 -19.50 33.44 -6.89
CA GLU A 683 -18.61 33.83 -5.80
C GLU A 683 -18.64 32.88 -4.59
N THR A 684 -19.06 31.62 -4.78
CA THR A 684 -19.23 30.66 -3.69
C THR A 684 -18.13 29.60 -3.62
N TYR A 685 -17.85 29.13 -2.42
CA TYR A 685 -16.98 27.97 -2.22
C TYR A 685 -17.78 26.68 -2.42
N VAL A 686 -17.44 25.92 -3.46
CA VAL A 686 -17.91 24.54 -3.64
C VAL A 686 -17.28 23.66 -2.57
N MET A 687 -15.99 23.86 -2.31
CA MET A 687 -15.22 23.15 -1.30
C MET A 687 -14.22 24.06 -0.62
N LYS A 688 -14.16 24.01 0.71
CA LYS A 688 -13.08 24.63 1.50
C LYS A 688 -12.63 23.65 2.56
N GLN A 689 -11.46 23.06 2.36
CA GLN A 689 -10.92 22.02 3.23
C GLN A 689 -9.50 22.38 3.65
N GLN A 690 -9.22 22.18 4.94
CA GLN A 690 -7.92 22.50 5.53
C GLN A 690 -7.52 21.36 6.45
N GLY A 691 -6.34 20.79 6.19
CA GLY A 691 -5.70 19.85 7.10
C GLY A 691 -5.22 20.51 8.40
N HIS A 692 -4.52 19.75 9.24
CA HIS A 692 -3.71 20.39 10.28
C HIS A 692 -2.46 21.00 9.65
N ALA A 693 -2.13 22.23 10.03
CA ALA A 693 -0.91 22.89 9.54
C ALA A 693 0.34 22.24 10.15
N ASN A 694 0.22 21.83 11.42
CA ASN A 694 1.24 21.11 12.18
C ASN A 694 0.87 19.64 12.39
N ASN A 695 1.73 18.91 13.08
CA ASN A 695 1.50 17.50 13.40
C ASN A 695 0.20 17.29 14.18
N MET A 696 -0.46 16.18 13.90
CA MET A 696 -1.61 15.73 14.67
C MET A 696 -1.13 14.99 15.92
N SER A 697 -1.60 15.39 17.08
CA SER A 697 -1.16 14.83 18.37
C SER A 697 -2.03 13.65 18.83
N CYS A 698 -3.34 13.70 18.58
CA CYS A 698 -4.30 12.76 19.15
C CYS A 698 -5.46 12.48 18.22
N VAL A 699 -6.05 11.29 18.36
CA VAL A 699 -7.21 10.84 17.59
C VAL A 699 -8.20 10.13 18.50
N SER A 700 -9.49 10.31 18.23
CA SER A 700 -10.57 9.61 18.94
C SER A 700 -11.72 9.32 17.99
N TYR A 701 -12.28 8.11 18.04
CA TYR A 701 -13.50 7.77 17.31
C TYR A 701 -14.73 8.26 18.07
N SER A 702 -15.73 8.73 17.34
CA SER A 702 -17.07 8.86 17.90
C SER A 702 -17.60 7.49 18.33
N THR A 703 -18.49 7.45 19.31
CA THR A 703 -19.06 6.19 19.83
C THR A 703 -19.81 5.38 18.77
N ASP A 704 -20.36 6.04 17.75
CA ASP A 704 -21.00 5.40 16.59
C ASP A 704 -20.02 5.04 15.45
N GLY A 705 -18.76 5.42 15.57
CA GLY A 705 -17.72 5.21 14.56
C GLY A 705 -18.01 5.87 13.20
N GLN A 706 -18.84 6.92 13.14
CA GLN A 706 -19.08 7.70 11.91
C GLN A 706 -18.06 8.80 11.71
N SER A 707 -17.63 9.42 12.82
CA SER A 707 -16.76 10.57 12.81
C SER A 707 -15.49 10.29 13.62
N ILE A 708 -14.43 10.98 13.26
CA ILE A 708 -13.17 10.97 14.01
C ILE A 708 -12.84 12.41 14.41
N ALA A 709 -12.46 12.60 15.66
CA ALA A 709 -11.87 13.84 16.13
C ALA A 709 -10.35 13.75 16.12
N THR A 710 -9.70 14.80 15.61
CA THR A 710 -8.24 14.98 15.70
C THR A 710 -7.89 16.26 16.43
N GLY A 711 -6.84 16.20 17.23
CA GLY A 711 -6.21 17.37 17.83
C GLY A 711 -4.87 17.61 17.16
N GLY A 712 -4.57 18.88 16.87
CA GLY A 712 -3.30 19.28 16.28
C GLY A 712 -2.42 20.07 17.24
N GLU A 713 -1.13 20.10 16.92
CA GLU A 713 -0.19 21.04 17.52
C GLU A 713 -0.47 22.50 17.12
N ASP A 714 -1.34 22.73 16.13
CA ASP A 714 -1.87 24.03 15.72
C ASP A 714 -2.96 24.59 16.64
N GLY A 715 -3.27 23.89 17.74
CA GLY A 715 -4.31 24.29 18.70
C GLY A 715 -5.73 24.10 18.19
N LYS A 716 -5.92 23.39 17.06
CA LYS A 716 -7.25 23.14 16.50
C LYS A 716 -7.69 21.71 16.79
N VAL A 717 -9.00 21.57 17.00
CA VAL A 717 -9.68 20.26 17.01
C VAL A 717 -10.55 20.17 15.76
N LYS A 718 -10.37 19.13 14.96
CA LYS A 718 -11.12 18.92 13.71
C LYS A 718 -11.95 17.65 13.79
N LEU A 719 -13.18 17.72 13.31
CA LEU A 719 -14.07 16.56 13.16
C LEU A 719 -14.16 16.16 11.70
N TRP A 720 -13.81 14.91 11.44
CA TRP A 720 -13.78 14.28 10.12
C TRP A 720 -14.89 13.27 10.02
N ASN A 721 -15.58 13.25 8.89
CA ASN A 721 -16.53 12.18 8.57
C ASN A 721 -15.78 11.09 7.79
N LEU A 722 -15.87 9.84 8.25
CA LEU A 722 -15.16 8.71 7.61
C LEU A 722 -15.71 8.33 6.24
N VAL A 723 -16.98 8.61 5.98
CA VAL A 723 -17.64 8.24 4.71
C VAL A 723 -17.34 9.25 3.62
N SER A 724 -17.44 10.55 3.94
CA SER A 724 -17.13 11.62 2.99
C SER A 724 -15.65 11.98 2.96
N GLY A 725 -14.89 11.68 4.02
CA GLY A 725 -13.48 12.05 4.15
C GLY A 725 -13.24 13.55 4.39
N PHE A 726 -14.29 14.34 4.58
CA PHE A 726 -14.17 15.79 4.79
C PHE A 726 -14.22 16.19 6.26
N CYS A 727 -13.51 17.27 6.57
CA CYS A 727 -13.67 17.99 7.82
C CYS A 727 -14.95 18.82 7.74
N PHE A 728 -15.87 18.60 8.69
CA PHE A 728 -17.14 19.32 8.74
C PHE A 728 -17.23 20.32 9.90
N VAL A 729 -16.38 20.17 10.93
CA VAL A 729 -16.26 21.15 12.03
C VAL A 729 -14.79 21.33 12.41
N THR A 730 -14.38 22.59 12.64
CA THR A 730 -13.09 22.94 13.24
C THR A 730 -13.35 23.81 14.47
N PHE A 731 -12.79 23.43 15.61
CA PHE A 731 -12.75 24.22 16.83
C PHE A 731 -11.37 24.85 16.98
N SER A 732 -11.32 26.14 17.29
CA SER A 732 -10.08 26.93 17.41
C SER A 732 -10.00 27.71 18.72
N GLU A 733 -10.60 27.17 19.77
CA GLU A 733 -10.67 27.83 21.08
C GLU A 733 -9.40 27.62 21.92
N HIS A 734 -8.62 26.57 21.63
CA HIS A 734 -7.33 26.37 22.27
C HIS A 734 -6.27 27.29 21.66
N THR A 735 -5.46 27.89 22.53
CA THR A 735 -4.35 28.76 22.12
C THR A 735 -3.05 28.00 21.91
N ASN A 736 -2.96 26.75 22.38
CA ASN A 736 -1.77 25.91 22.33
C ASN A 736 -2.14 24.48 21.91
N ALA A 737 -1.13 23.65 21.65
CA ALA A 737 -1.27 22.27 21.19
C ALA A 737 -2.25 21.46 22.04
N VAL A 738 -3.19 20.78 21.37
CA VAL A 738 -4.14 19.87 22.01
C VAL A 738 -3.42 18.57 22.34
N SER A 739 -3.42 18.12 23.59
CA SER A 739 -2.66 16.93 24.01
C SER A 739 -3.42 15.61 23.83
N ALA A 740 -4.71 15.59 24.18
CA ALA A 740 -5.55 14.40 24.12
C ALA A 740 -7.02 14.76 23.86
N ILE A 741 -7.76 13.82 23.27
CA ILE A 741 -9.20 13.93 22.98
C ILE A 741 -9.89 12.64 23.37
N ALA A 742 -11.06 12.77 23.99
CA ALA A 742 -11.95 11.67 24.30
C ALA A 742 -13.40 12.03 23.95
N PHE A 743 -14.13 11.09 23.36
CA PHE A 743 -15.55 11.24 23.13
C PHE A 743 -16.36 10.82 24.37
N SER A 744 -17.46 11.52 24.60
CA SER A 744 -18.54 11.11 25.49
C SER A 744 -19.72 10.60 24.65
N GLY A 745 -20.63 9.83 25.23
CA GLY A 745 -21.80 9.27 24.52
C GLY A 745 -22.79 10.29 23.95
N SER A 746 -22.63 11.59 24.19
CA SER A 746 -23.53 12.64 23.69
C SER A 746 -23.13 13.18 22.30
N LYS A 747 -24.11 13.31 21.39
CA LYS A 747 -23.93 13.76 19.99
C LYS A 747 -23.95 15.29 19.78
N LYS A 748 -23.64 16.09 20.81
CA LYS A 748 -23.71 17.56 20.70
C LYS A 748 -22.32 18.16 20.50
N TYR A 749 -22.12 18.85 19.38
CA TYR A 749 -20.83 19.42 18.97
C TYR A 749 -20.81 20.94 19.18
N ARG A 750 -20.63 21.39 20.43
CA ARG A 750 -20.30 22.79 20.79
C ARG A 750 -19.46 22.77 22.07
N ASN A 751 -18.61 23.78 22.27
CA ASN A 751 -18.06 23.97 23.61
C ASN A 751 -19.18 24.43 24.54
N PHE A 752 -19.56 23.56 25.48
CA PHE A 752 -20.53 23.88 26.52
C PHE A 752 -19.86 24.40 27.80
N ARG A 753 -18.65 23.91 28.11
CA ARG A 753 -17.96 24.13 29.38
C ARG A 753 -16.46 23.97 29.21
N THR A 754 -15.73 24.86 29.86
CA THR A 754 -14.27 24.80 29.98
C THR A 754 -13.91 24.49 31.43
N PHE A 755 -13.16 23.41 31.65
CA PHE A 755 -12.67 23.03 32.98
C PHE A 755 -11.25 23.58 33.19
N THR A 756 -11.00 24.08 34.39
CA THR A 756 -9.68 24.57 34.80
C THR A 756 -9.31 24.00 36.16
N SER A 757 -8.01 23.85 36.38
CA SER A 757 -7.43 23.54 37.69
C SER A 757 -7.36 24.79 38.57
N THR A 758 -7.21 24.59 39.88
CA THR A 758 -7.06 25.67 40.86
C THR A 758 -5.77 26.47 40.67
N ARG A 759 -4.74 25.83 40.11
CA ARG A 759 -3.46 26.42 39.70
C ARG A 759 -3.27 26.19 38.20
N PRO A 760 -2.54 27.06 37.47
CA PRO A 760 -2.27 26.83 36.06
C PRO A 760 -1.39 25.57 35.90
N VAL A 761 -1.93 24.55 35.23
CA VAL A 761 -1.25 23.26 34.96
C VAL A 761 -1.42 22.92 33.48
N GLN A 762 -0.37 22.37 32.88
CA GLN A 762 -0.47 21.76 31.55
C GLN A 762 -0.92 20.30 31.68
N PHE A 763 -2.05 19.97 31.05
CA PHE A 763 -2.57 18.60 31.04
C PHE A 763 -1.97 17.76 29.91
N SER A 764 -1.46 16.58 30.26
CA SER A 764 -0.84 15.62 29.32
C SER A 764 -1.85 14.66 28.71
N CYS A 765 -2.85 14.23 29.51
CA CYS A 765 -3.81 13.21 29.15
C CYS A 765 -5.18 13.53 29.75
N VAL A 766 -6.23 12.99 29.12
CA VAL A 766 -7.63 13.15 29.54
C VAL A 766 -8.36 11.83 29.39
N ALA A 767 -9.27 11.54 30.30
CA ALA A 767 -10.19 10.42 30.23
C ALA A 767 -11.60 10.86 30.65
N VAL A 768 -12.60 10.24 30.04
CA VAL A 768 -14.01 10.46 30.38
C VAL A 768 -14.60 9.12 30.80
N ASP A 769 -15.43 9.15 31.84
CA ASP A 769 -16.14 7.96 32.29
C ASP A 769 -17.15 7.47 31.23
N SER A 770 -17.43 6.18 31.24
CA SER A 770 -18.39 5.52 30.33
C SER A 770 -19.81 6.09 30.42
N SER A 771 -20.23 6.62 31.58
CA SER A 771 -21.50 7.34 31.74
C SER A 771 -21.49 8.76 31.14
N GLY A 772 -20.30 9.33 30.91
CA GLY A 772 -20.11 10.72 30.49
C GLY A 772 -20.33 11.74 31.62
N GLU A 773 -20.45 11.32 32.88
CA GLU A 773 -20.69 12.23 34.00
C GLU A 773 -19.41 12.81 34.61
N PHE A 774 -18.30 12.10 34.50
CA PHE A 774 -17.02 12.45 35.11
C PHE A 774 -15.91 12.57 34.07
N VAL A 775 -15.01 13.53 34.30
CA VAL A 775 -13.83 13.76 33.47
C VAL A 775 -12.62 13.84 34.38
N ALA A 776 -11.56 13.12 34.02
CA ALA A 776 -10.28 13.17 34.70
C ALA A 776 -9.18 13.67 33.75
N ALA A 777 -8.26 14.50 34.25
CA ALA A 777 -7.07 14.91 33.52
C ALA A 777 -5.82 14.85 34.39
N GLY A 778 -4.72 14.38 33.79
CA GLY A 778 -3.42 14.25 34.45
C GLY A 778 -2.55 15.48 34.19
N GLY A 779 -1.97 16.03 35.24
CA GLY A 779 -0.99 17.10 35.13
C GLY A 779 0.38 16.60 34.69
N GLN A 780 1.06 17.39 33.86
CA GLN A 780 2.42 17.11 33.43
C GLN A 780 3.47 17.64 34.41
N ASP A 781 3.33 18.89 34.84
CA ASP A 781 4.27 19.55 35.75
C ASP A 781 3.93 19.29 37.23
N ILE A 782 2.63 19.17 37.51
CA ILE A 782 2.10 18.83 38.82
C ILE A 782 1.53 17.42 38.69
N PHE A 783 2.14 16.45 39.37
CA PHE A 783 1.90 15.01 39.24
C PHE A 783 0.59 14.53 39.86
N GLU A 784 -0.43 15.40 39.83
CA GLU A 784 -1.76 15.19 40.36
C GLU A 784 -2.76 14.89 39.24
N ILE A 785 -3.83 14.19 39.58
CA ILE A 785 -4.94 13.94 38.68
C ILE A 785 -6.15 14.71 39.18
N TYR A 786 -6.78 15.46 38.29
CA TYR A 786 -7.93 16.31 38.61
C TYR A 786 -9.21 15.66 38.10
N LEU A 787 -10.23 15.55 38.96
CA LEU A 787 -11.52 14.94 38.63
C LEU A 787 -12.64 16.01 38.68
N TRP A 788 -13.37 16.19 37.59
CA TRP A 788 -14.50 17.13 37.50
C TRP A 788 -15.82 16.40 37.22
N SER A 789 -16.92 17.01 37.66
CA SER A 789 -18.27 16.61 37.27
C SER A 789 -18.75 17.40 36.05
N MET A 790 -19.17 16.69 35.00
CA MET A 790 -19.76 17.29 33.80
C MET A 790 -21.08 18.00 34.09
N LYS A 791 -21.89 17.48 35.02
CA LYS A 791 -23.20 18.06 35.38
C LYS A 791 -23.06 19.36 36.16
N THR A 792 -22.18 19.41 37.16
CA THR A 792 -22.04 20.59 38.04
C THR A 792 -20.99 21.59 37.56
N GLY A 793 -20.01 21.15 36.76
CA GLY A 793 -18.91 22.00 36.30
C GLY A 793 -17.82 22.21 37.36
N ARG A 794 -17.94 21.55 38.52
CA ARG A 794 -17.02 21.73 39.66
C ARG A 794 -15.94 20.66 39.66
N LEU A 795 -14.75 21.04 40.13
CA LEU A 795 -13.70 20.12 40.53
C LEU A 795 -14.19 19.36 41.77
N LEU A 796 -14.24 18.03 41.68
CA LEU A 796 -14.67 17.15 42.75
C LEU A 796 -13.50 16.82 43.66
N GLU A 797 -12.44 16.25 43.09
CA GLU A 797 -11.30 15.70 43.81
C GLU A 797 -9.98 15.96 43.07
N ILE A 798 -8.90 16.00 43.86
CA ILE A 798 -7.52 16.04 43.37
C ILE A 798 -6.84 14.78 43.90
N LEU A 799 -6.60 13.82 43.01
CA LEU A 799 -6.00 12.53 43.36
C LEU A 799 -4.47 12.69 43.33
N ALA A 800 -3.86 12.57 44.50
CA ALA A 800 -2.42 12.63 44.69
C ALA A 800 -1.84 11.26 45.08
N GLY A 801 -0.66 10.93 44.56
CA GLY A 801 0.02 9.68 44.88
C GLY A 801 1.12 9.26 43.90
N HIS A 802 1.18 9.87 42.72
CA HIS A 802 2.29 9.69 41.79
C HIS A 802 3.49 10.59 42.13
N GLU A 803 4.69 10.09 41.86
CA GLU A 803 5.95 10.81 42.08
C GLU A 803 6.56 11.38 40.80
N GLY A 804 5.91 11.15 39.66
CA GLY A 804 6.32 11.65 38.35
C GLY A 804 5.13 11.99 37.45
N PRO A 805 5.39 12.59 36.27
CA PRO A 805 4.34 13.02 35.35
C PRO A 805 3.38 11.88 34.99
N VAL A 806 2.08 12.15 35.09
CA VAL A 806 1.05 11.20 34.68
C VAL A 806 1.00 11.19 33.16
N SER A 807 1.27 10.03 32.55
CA SER A 807 1.42 9.89 31.10
C SER A 807 0.16 9.33 30.43
N GLY A 808 -0.62 8.52 31.15
CA GLY A 808 -1.87 7.95 30.66
C GLY A 808 -2.89 7.76 31.78
N ILE A 809 -4.16 8.02 31.45
CA ILE A 809 -5.31 7.77 32.31
C ILE A 809 -6.38 7.09 31.47
N SER A 810 -7.10 6.14 32.06
CA SER A 810 -8.30 5.57 31.46
C SER A 810 -9.32 5.21 32.55
N PHE A 811 -10.59 5.38 32.24
CA PHE A 811 -11.68 4.83 33.05
C PHE A 811 -12.00 3.39 32.63
N SER A 812 -12.61 2.64 33.54
CA SER A 812 -13.23 1.37 33.23
C SER A 812 -14.33 1.56 32.18
N PRO A 813 -14.38 0.71 31.14
CA PRO A 813 -15.43 0.81 30.11
C PRO A 813 -16.80 0.33 30.59
N THR A 814 -16.85 -0.30 31.78
CA THR A 814 -18.09 -0.83 32.35
C THR A 814 -18.91 0.28 32.99
N LEU A 815 -20.14 0.49 32.49
CA LEU A 815 -21.09 1.53 32.93
C LEU A 815 -21.36 1.59 34.44
N THR A 816 -21.21 0.49 35.15
CA THR A 816 -21.47 0.40 36.60
C THR A 816 -20.21 0.59 37.45
N SER A 817 -19.02 0.63 36.84
CA SER A 817 -17.75 0.69 37.56
C SER A 817 -17.20 2.11 37.58
N THR A 818 -16.83 2.58 38.77
CA THR A 818 -16.15 3.87 39.00
C THR A 818 -14.62 3.75 39.01
N ALA A 819 -14.10 2.57 38.66
CA ALA A 819 -12.68 2.30 38.69
C ALA A 819 -11.94 3.07 37.58
N MET A 820 -10.81 3.66 37.94
CA MET A 820 -9.94 4.40 37.04
C MET A 820 -8.51 3.90 37.19
N VAL A 821 -7.74 3.92 36.11
CA VAL A 821 -6.31 3.59 36.15
C VAL A 821 -5.49 4.74 35.61
N SER A 822 -4.35 4.99 36.26
CA SER A 822 -3.34 5.92 35.79
C SER A 822 -1.97 5.28 35.74
N VAL A 823 -1.16 5.73 34.78
CA VAL A 823 0.24 5.32 34.65
C VAL A 823 1.14 6.55 34.63
N SER A 824 2.34 6.40 35.21
CA SER A 824 3.29 7.51 35.37
C SER A 824 4.73 7.06 35.07
N TRP A 825 5.59 8.06 34.85
CA TRP A 825 7.03 7.88 34.71
C TRP A 825 7.72 7.47 36.02
N ASP A 826 7.02 7.47 37.15
CA ASP A 826 7.48 6.89 38.41
C ASP A 826 7.53 5.35 38.42
N LYS A 827 7.29 4.71 37.27
CA LYS A 827 7.24 3.25 37.10
C LYS A 827 6.10 2.61 37.87
N THR A 828 5.00 3.32 38.08
CA THR A 828 3.82 2.77 38.74
C THR A 828 2.58 2.85 37.87
N LEU A 829 1.75 1.82 38.01
CA LEU A 829 0.36 1.78 37.59
C LEU A 829 -0.49 1.85 38.86
N LYS A 830 -1.39 2.84 38.94
CA LYS A 830 -2.29 2.99 40.09
C LYS A 830 -3.73 2.74 39.68
N VAL A 831 -4.41 1.89 40.45
CA VAL A 831 -5.85 1.63 40.32
C VAL A 831 -6.58 2.44 41.39
N TRP A 832 -7.43 3.35 40.94
CA TRP A 832 -8.19 4.27 41.77
C TRP A 832 -9.65 3.86 41.82
N ASP A 833 -10.23 3.99 43.00
CA ASP A 833 -11.67 4.04 43.17
C ASP A 833 -12.07 5.51 43.33
N ALA A 834 -12.09 6.21 42.19
CA ALA A 834 -12.02 7.67 42.12
C ALA A 834 -13.21 8.39 42.79
N ILE A 835 -14.31 7.67 43.05
CA ILE A 835 -15.56 8.25 43.56
C ILE A 835 -15.85 7.79 44.99
N GLU A 836 -15.76 6.48 45.29
CA GLU A 836 -16.18 5.97 46.60
C GLU A 836 -15.12 6.21 47.68
N LYS A 837 -13.84 6.13 47.33
CA LYS A 837 -12.72 6.15 48.31
C LYS A 837 -11.74 7.31 48.10
N GLY A 838 -12.05 8.23 47.18
CA GLY A 838 -11.23 9.41 46.89
C GLY A 838 -9.81 9.03 46.47
N SER A 839 -8.81 9.45 47.26
CA SER A 839 -7.38 9.21 46.97
C SER A 839 -6.88 7.80 47.29
N ALA A 840 -7.72 6.89 47.78
CA ALA A 840 -7.31 5.51 48.02
C ALA A 840 -7.01 4.80 46.68
N HIS A 841 -5.85 4.14 46.61
CA HIS A 841 -5.40 3.48 45.40
C HIS A 841 -4.55 2.24 45.69
N GLU A 842 -4.61 1.28 44.77
CA GLU A 842 -3.71 0.15 44.73
C GLU A 842 -2.54 0.47 43.78
N THR A 843 -1.31 0.22 44.21
CA THR A 843 -0.10 0.54 43.43
C THR A 843 0.54 -0.74 42.92
N ILE A 844 0.69 -0.83 41.60
CA ILE A 844 1.36 -1.90 40.89
C ILE A 844 2.68 -1.35 40.34
N HIS A 845 3.79 -2.01 40.64
CA HIS A 845 5.12 -1.59 40.19
C HIS A 845 5.41 -2.17 38.81
N LEU A 846 5.88 -1.31 37.91
CA LEU A 846 6.27 -1.64 36.53
C LEU A 846 7.79 -1.83 36.45
N THR A 847 8.24 -2.47 35.36
CA THR A 847 9.67 -2.68 35.08
C THR A 847 10.39 -1.37 34.72
N ALA A 848 9.70 -0.48 34.00
CA ALA A 848 10.18 0.81 33.53
C ALA A 848 9.06 1.85 33.52
N ASP A 849 9.41 3.07 33.11
CA ASP A 849 8.51 4.23 33.10
C ASP A 849 7.26 3.92 32.25
N GLY A 850 6.08 4.12 32.82
CA GLY A 850 4.81 3.89 32.13
C GLY A 850 4.52 5.01 31.15
N VAL A 851 4.23 4.67 29.89
CA VAL A 851 4.01 5.66 28.82
C VAL A 851 2.53 5.78 28.48
N CYS A 852 1.82 4.67 28.40
CA CYS A 852 0.39 4.66 28.07
C CYS A 852 -0.30 3.44 28.67
N CYS A 853 -1.62 3.53 28.82
CA CYS A 853 -2.46 2.45 29.33
C CYS A 853 -3.76 2.34 28.52
N ALA A 854 -4.33 1.14 28.43
CA ALA A 854 -5.62 0.88 27.79
C ALA A 854 -6.39 -0.20 28.54
N PHE A 855 -7.68 0.02 28.76
CA PHE A 855 -8.57 -1.02 29.28
C PHE A 855 -9.00 -1.97 28.17
N LYS A 856 -9.11 -3.24 28.54
CA LYS A 856 -9.86 -4.21 27.75
C LYS A 856 -11.36 -3.90 27.84
N PRO A 857 -12.15 -4.10 26.77
CA PRO A 857 -13.58 -3.78 26.77
C PRO A 857 -14.42 -4.46 27.87
N ASP A 858 -13.94 -5.57 28.44
CA ASP A 858 -14.58 -6.26 29.57
C ASP A 858 -14.41 -5.54 30.92
N GLY A 859 -13.48 -4.59 31.01
CA GLY A 859 -13.13 -3.86 32.23
C GLY A 859 -12.43 -4.71 33.30
N LEU A 860 -11.94 -5.90 32.97
CA LEU A 860 -11.26 -6.81 33.90
C LEU A 860 -9.73 -6.72 33.80
N GLU A 861 -9.23 -6.42 32.61
CA GLU A 861 -7.78 -6.36 32.32
C GLU A 861 -7.36 -4.99 31.79
N VAL A 862 -6.11 -4.62 32.08
CA VAL A 862 -5.49 -3.37 31.60
C VAL A 862 -4.14 -3.69 30.98
N ALA A 863 -3.91 -3.22 29.76
CA ALA A 863 -2.59 -3.23 29.13
C ALA A 863 -1.84 -1.93 29.42
N VAL A 864 -0.55 -2.05 29.70
CA VAL A 864 0.37 -0.94 29.99
C VAL A 864 1.59 -1.04 29.09
N GLY A 865 1.87 0.06 28.38
CA GLY A 865 3.07 0.22 27.57
C GLY A 865 4.15 0.91 28.38
N THR A 866 5.34 0.31 28.43
CA THR A 866 6.51 0.83 29.14
C THR A 866 7.53 1.43 28.18
N LEU A 867 8.43 2.27 28.71
CA LEU A 867 9.47 2.93 27.92
C LEU A 867 10.48 1.94 27.30
N ASP A 868 10.62 0.74 27.86
CA ASP A 868 11.50 -0.32 27.33
C ASP A 868 10.92 -1.03 26.09
N GLY A 869 9.70 -0.67 25.67
CA GLY A 869 9.01 -1.30 24.55
C GLY A 869 8.29 -2.60 24.92
N GLN A 870 8.12 -2.88 26.22
CA GLN A 870 7.29 -3.99 26.70
C GLN A 870 5.85 -3.54 26.93
N ILE A 871 4.92 -4.43 26.61
CA ILE A 871 3.50 -4.28 26.93
C ILE A 871 3.13 -5.34 27.95
N THR A 872 2.66 -4.91 29.11
CA THR A 872 2.29 -5.79 30.23
C THR A 872 0.79 -5.72 30.47
N VAL A 873 0.14 -6.87 30.66
CA VAL A 873 -1.30 -6.94 30.93
C VAL A 873 -1.53 -7.36 32.37
N PHE A 874 -2.34 -6.59 33.10
CA PHE A 874 -2.66 -6.83 34.49
C PHE A 874 -4.15 -7.07 34.67
N HIS A 875 -4.51 -7.97 35.57
CA HIS A 875 -5.88 -8.17 36.00
C HIS A 875 -6.20 -7.24 37.18
N LEU A 876 -7.28 -6.46 37.09
CA LEU A 876 -7.58 -5.37 38.01
C LEU A 876 -7.87 -5.81 39.45
N LYS A 877 -8.63 -6.90 39.63
CA LYS A 877 -9.07 -7.32 40.98
C LYS A 877 -7.98 -8.00 41.80
N THR A 878 -6.99 -8.57 41.12
CA THR A 878 -5.92 -9.37 41.75
C THR A 878 -4.58 -8.66 41.71
N ALA A 879 -4.46 -7.59 40.91
CA ALA A 879 -3.21 -6.88 40.63
C ALA A 879 -2.07 -7.80 40.11
N VAL A 880 -2.41 -8.97 39.57
CA VAL A 880 -1.45 -9.93 39.03
C VAL A 880 -1.24 -9.67 37.55
N GLN A 881 0.01 -9.76 37.12
CA GLN A 881 0.38 -9.74 35.70
C GLN A 881 -0.10 -11.03 35.02
N VAL A 882 -0.93 -10.89 33.99
CA VAL A 882 -1.48 -11.99 33.18
C VAL A 882 -0.54 -12.35 32.04
N SER A 883 -0.05 -11.35 31.32
CA SER A 883 0.83 -11.54 30.17
C SER A 883 1.86 -10.42 30.00
N SER A 884 2.88 -10.69 29.20
CA SER A 884 3.96 -9.76 28.85
C SER A 884 4.32 -9.96 27.38
N ILE A 885 4.37 -8.87 26.63
CA ILE A 885 4.72 -8.85 25.20
C ILE A 885 5.96 -7.99 25.04
N GLU A 886 7.03 -8.57 24.51
CA GLU A 886 8.29 -7.88 24.23
C GLU A 886 8.29 -7.34 22.78
N GLY A 887 7.83 -6.09 22.59
CA GLY A 887 7.67 -5.52 21.25
C GLY A 887 8.80 -4.59 20.78
N ARG A 888 9.93 -4.53 21.50
CA ARG A 888 11.06 -3.64 21.14
C ARG A 888 11.64 -3.96 19.76
N ASN A 889 11.80 -5.24 19.45
CA ASN A 889 12.30 -5.68 18.14
C ASN A 889 11.27 -5.43 17.02
N ASP A 890 9.98 -5.45 17.36
CA ASP A 890 8.89 -5.26 16.39
C ASP A 890 8.80 -3.82 15.91
N LEU A 891 9.20 -2.86 16.74
CA LEU A 891 9.28 -1.43 16.38
C LEU A 891 10.42 -1.11 15.40
N GLY A 892 11.39 -1.99 15.17
CA GLY A 892 12.59 -1.68 14.36
C GLY A 892 13.47 -0.65 15.06
N SER A 893 13.76 0.49 14.41
CA SER A 893 14.54 1.58 15.02
C SER A 893 13.82 2.36 16.13
N GLY A 894 12.55 2.04 16.41
CA GLY A 894 11.75 2.74 17.41
C GLY A 894 12.08 2.38 18.86
N ARG A 895 11.86 3.32 19.79
CA ARG A 895 12.22 3.16 21.21
C ARG A 895 11.11 2.50 22.03
N SER A 896 9.87 2.97 21.90
CA SER A 896 8.75 2.53 22.72
C SER A 896 7.39 2.75 22.04
N PHE A 897 6.38 2.02 22.53
CA PHE A 897 4.98 2.25 22.18
C PHE A 897 4.42 3.41 23.00
N THR A 898 3.96 4.46 22.32
CA THR A 898 3.37 5.65 22.97
C THR A 898 1.85 5.63 22.97
N SER A 899 1.23 4.75 22.20
CA SER A 899 -0.21 4.59 22.14
C SER A 899 -0.58 3.11 22.06
N LEU A 900 -1.55 2.72 22.90
CA LEU A 900 -2.16 1.40 22.92
C LEU A 900 -3.69 1.53 22.79
N CYS A 901 -4.30 0.54 22.14
CA CYS A 901 -5.75 0.42 22.04
C CYS A 901 -6.12 -1.06 21.92
N TYR A 902 -7.07 -1.52 22.74
CA TYR A 902 -7.70 -2.82 22.51
C TYR A 902 -8.65 -2.77 21.31
N SER A 903 -8.82 -3.89 20.63
CA SER A 903 -9.92 -4.11 19.70
C SER A 903 -11.26 -4.12 20.45
N ALA A 904 -12.35 -3.87 19.72
CA ALA A 904 -13.68 -3.76 20.32
C ALA A 904 -14.19 -5.07 20.94
N ASP A 905 -13.68 -6.22 20.49
CA ASP A 905 -13.92 -7.55 21.07
C ASP A 905 -12.97 -7.90 22.23
N GLY A 906 -11.87 -7.16 22.40
CA GLY A 906 -10.84 -7.38 23.42
C GLY A 906 -9.86 -8.52 23.13
N GLU A 907 -9.89 -9.13 21.95
CA GLU A 907 -8.98 -10.24 21.59
C GLU A 907 -7.60 -9.74 21.11
N CYS A 908 -7.58 -8.58 20.45
CA CYS A 908 -6.39 -7.98 19.88
C CYS A 908 -5.99 -6.67 20.57
N LEU A 909 -4.70 -6.35 20.50
CA LEU A 909 -4.12 -5.11 20.99
C LEU A 909 -3.32 -4.42 19.88
N LEU A 910 -3.70 -3.19 19.56
CA LEU A 910 -2.99 -2.32 18.63
C LEU A 910 -2.00 -1.45 19.38
N ALA A 911 -0.76 -1.43 18.90
CA ALA A 911 0.34 -0.70 19.50
C ALA A 911 1.14 0.07 18.45
N GLY A 912 1.49 1.31 18.77
CA GLY A 912 2.39 2.12 17.95
C GLY A 912 3.02 3.25 18.76
N GLY A 913 4.02 3.89 18.17
CA GLY A 913 4.72 4.98 18.84
C GLY A 913 5.77 5.64 17.96
N GLN A 914 6.98 5.77 18.51
CA GLN A 914 8.11 6.41 17.81
C GLN A 914 8.73 5.43 16.80
N SER A 915 7.96 5.02 15.81
CA SER A 915 8.37 4.13 14.73
C SER A 915 7.45 4.31 13.52
N LYS A 916 7.94 3.89 12.36
CA LYS A 916 7.14 3.67 11.15
C LYS A 916 6.23 2.43 11.22
N ASN A 917 6.33 1.65 12.29
CA ASN A 917 5.62 0.38 12.42
C ASN A 917 4.49 0.49 13.43
N VAL A 918 3.31 -0.02 13.05
CA VAL A 918 2.18 -0.28 13.95
C VAL A 918 2.01 -1.79 14.06
N CYS A 919 1.87 -2.30 15.27
CA CYS A 919 1.79 -3.72 15.55
C CYS A 919 0.41 -4.08 16.10
N ILE A 920 -0.17 -5.19 15.62
CA ILE A 920 -1.36 -5.82 16.21
C ILE A 920 -0.92 -7.12 16.87
N TYR A 921 -1.21 -7.26 18.16
CA TYR A 921 -0.91 -8.46 18.95
C TYR A 921 -2.20 -9.18 19.33
N ASN A 922 -2.15 -10.51 19.40
CA ASN A 922 -3.16 -11.31 20.09
C ASN A 922 -2.85 -11.28 21.59
N VAL A 923 -3.82 -10.86 22.41
CA VAL A 923 -3.63 -10.67 23.86
C VAL A 923 -3.49 -12.01 24.58
N LYS A 924 -4.28 -13.01 24.17
CA LYS A 924 -4.34 -14.33 24.80
C LYS A 924 -3.06 -15.13 24.53
N GLU A 925 -2.57 -15.06 23.31
CA GLU A 925 -1.38 -15.80 22.88
C GLU A 925 -0.08 -15.00 23.06
N SER A 926 -0.18 -13.68 23.28
CA SER A 926 0.97 -12.76 23.37
C SER A 926 1.86 -12.79 22.12
N LEU A 927 1.25 -12.99 20.95
CA LEU A 927 1.92 -13.09 19.66
C LEU A 927 1.59 -11.88 18.78
N LEU A 928 2.57 -11.44 17.99
CA LEU A 928 2.36 -10.46 16.93
C LEU A 928 1.57 -11.09 15.78
N LEU A 929 0.37 -10.58 15.50
CA LEU A 929 -0.44 -10.99 14.36
C LEU A 929 0.04 -10.31 13.08
N LYS A 930 0.18 -8.98 13.12
CA LYS A 930 0.56 -8.20 11.93
C LYS A 930 1.33 -6.93 12.30
N LYS A 931 2.29 -6.61 11.44
CA LYS A 931 3.06 -5.37 11.46
C LYS A 931 2.73 -4.55 10.22
N PHE A 932 2.33 -3.30 10.42
CA PHE A 932 1.99 -2.34 9.37
C PHE A 932 3.09 -1.30 9.26
N GLU A 933 3.69 -1.19 8.09
CA GLU A 933 4.53 -0.04 7.75
C GLU A 933 3.60 1.10 7.32
N ILE A 934 3.52 2.17 8.12
CA ILE A 934 2.59 3.28 7.86
C ILE A 934 2.97 4.11 6.64
N THR A 935 4.27 4.22 6.33
CA THR A 935 4.77 5.01 5.20
C THR A 935 6.10 4.51 4.69
N GLN A 936 6.30 4.63 3.37
CA GLN A 936 7.56 4.42 2.66
C GLN A 936 8.22 5.74 2.25
N ASN A 937 7.72 6.87 2.74
CA ASN A 937 8.14 8.20 2.33
C ASN A 937 9.50 8.62 2.90
N ARG A 938 10.55 8.53 2.10
CA ARG A 938 11.92 8.96 2.41
C ARG A 938 12.13 10.47 2.38
N SER A 939 11.11 11.26 2.06
CA SER A 939 11.11 12.69 2.36
C SER A 939 10.96 12.95 3.88
N LEU A 940 10.55 11.93 4.64
CA LEU A 940 10.54 11.92 6.12
C LEU A 940 11.81 11.26 6.67
N ASP A 941 12.15 11.61 7.91
CA ASP A 941 13.27 10.98 8.62
C ASP A 941 12.84 9.68 9.33
N ALA A 942 13.80 8.83 9.68
CA ALA A 942 13.61 7.56 10.39
C ALA A 942 12.75 6.50 9.65
N VAL A 943 12.71 6.54 8.32
CA VAL A 943 12.05 5.50 7.48
C VAL A 943 12.99 4.34 7.15
N ASP A 944 14.22 4.63 6.76
CA ASP A 944 15.21 3.61 6.47
C ASP A 944 15.97 3.27 7.77
N ASP A 945 15.95 2.00 8.19
CA ASP A 945 16.75 1.55 9.34
C ASP A 945 18.26 1.64 9.06
N PHE A 946 18.64 1.57 7.77
CA PHE A 946 20.01 1.69 7.31
C PHE A 946 20.14 2.82 6.29
N MET A 947 20.95 3.83 6.62
CA MET A 947 21.26 4.91 5.68
C MET A 947 22.22 4.44 4.58
N ASN A 948 22.00 4.93 3.36
CA ASN A 948 22.88 4.64 2.23
C ASN A 948 24.24 5.36 2.40
N ARG A 949 25.34 4.59 2.38
CA ARG A 949 26.70 5.13 2.48
C ARG A 949 27.05 6.14 1.39
N CYS A 950 26.43 6.06 0.21
CA CYS A 950 26.64 7.03 -0.86
C CYS A 950 26.16 8.45 -0.49
N LYS A 951 25.26 8.57 0.49
CA LYS A 951 24.79 9.86 1.02
C LYS A 951 25.67 10.39 2.16
N LEU A 952 26.68 9.64 2.60
CA LEU A 952 27.60 10.05 3.65
C LEU A 952 28.87 10.64 3.02
N THR A 953 29.11 11.93 3.24
CA THR A 953 30.31 12.62 2.77
C THR A 953 31.29 12.85 3.91
N ASN A 954 32.47 13.42 3.63
CA ASN A 954 33.40 13.87 4.66
C ASN A 954 32.82 14.97 5.57
N PHE A 955 31.77 15.66 5.10
CA PHE A 955 30.99 16.65 5.86
C PHE A 955 29.71 16.07 6.45
N ASP A 956 29.69 14.75 6.71
CA ASP A 956 28.53 13.98 7.18
C ASP A 956 27.45 13.78 6.09
N ASN A 957 26.25 13.37 6.47
CA ASN A 957 25.12 13.10 5.58
C ASN A 957 24.72 14.32 4.75
N ILE A 958 24.63 14.16 3.43
CA ILE A 958 24.22 15.22 2.48
C ILE A 958 22.88 15.83 2.86
N ALA A 959 21.94 15.03 3.38
CA ALA A 959 20.61 15.51 3.75
C ALA A 959 20.61 16.48 4.96
N LEU A 960 21.69 16.54 5.74
CA LEU A 960 21.85 17.47 6.86
C LEU A 960 22.54 18.77 6.47
N ILE A 961 23.14 18.82 5.28
CA ILE A 961 23.73 20.04 4.74
C ILE A 961 22.56 20.97 4.41
N GLU A 962 22.49 22.11 5.09
CA GLU A 962 21.53 23.13 4.69
C GLU A 962 21.95 23.62 3.30
N GLU A 963 21.18 23.26 2.26
CA GLU A 963 21.23 23.87 0.92
C GLU A 963 20.77 25.35 0.94
N SER A 964 20.98 26.06 2.06
CA SER A 964 20.79 27.50 2.17
C SER A 964 21.90 28.30 1.47
N TYR A 965 22.87 27.61 0.89
CA TYR A 965 23.91 28.15 0.00
C TYR A 965 23.96 27.34 -1.30
N GLY A 966 23.18 27.76 -2.30
CA GLY A 966 23.38 27.47 -3.72
C GLY A 966 23.14 26.05 -4.25
N ASP A 967 22.11 25.90 -5.08
CA ASP A 967 22.31 25.21 -6.36
C ASP A 967 23.23 26.11 -7.20
N ASN A 968 24.54 25.80 -7.15
CA ASN A 968 25.57 26.00 -8.19
C ASN A 968 26.93 26.23 -7.54
N VAL A 969 27.81 25.25 -7.73
CA VAL A 969 29.25 25.38 -7.49
C VAL A 969 29.80 26.50 -8.37
N SER A 970 30.01 27.68 -7.79
CA SER A 970 31.08 28.58 -8.19
C SER A 970 31.54 29.38 -6.98
N ILE A 971 32.82 29.24 -6.65
CA ILE A 971 33.51 29.99 -5.60
C ILE A 971 33.27 31.48 -5.85
N LYS A 972 32.56 32.16 -4.94
CA LYS A 972 32.49 33.63 -4.93
C LYS A 972 32.98 34.20 -3.61
N LEU A 973 33.84 35.19 -3.78
CA LEU A 973 34.58 35.97 -2.78
C LEU A 973 33.70 36.57 -1.67
N PRO A 974 34.28 36.89 -0.50
CA PRO A 974 33.54 37.39 0.65
C PRO A 974 32.94 38.78 0.36
N GLY A 975 31.60 38.88 0.36
CA GLY A 975 30.92 40.18 0.25
C GLY A 975 29.49 40.21 -0.30
N VAL A 976 28.86 39.09 -0.68
CA VAL A 976 27.50 39.08 -1.27
C VAL A 976 26.49 38.44 -0.32
N ARG A 977 25.31 39.06 -0.25
CA ARG A 977 24.33 39.04 0.85
C ARG A 977 23.34 37.86 0.78
N LYS A 978 22.61 37.69 1.90
CA LYS A 978 21.50 36.78 2.30
C LYS A 978 20.37 36.44 1.29
N GLU A 979 20.49 36.76 0.01
CA GLU A 979 19.34 36.98 -0.90
C GLU A 979 18.62 35.70 -1.40
N GLU A 980 19.28 34.54 -1.52
CA GLU A 980 18.63 33.34 -2.12
C GLU A 980 17.53 32.69 -1.24
N ARG A 981 17.58 32.88 0.09
CA ARG A 981 16.52 32.38 1.00
C ARG A 981 15.27 33.26 0.93
N GLU A 982 15.46 34.56 0.70
CA GLU A 982 14.38 35.55 0.51
C GLU A 982 13.66 35.32 -0.82
N ASP A 983 14.38 34.91 -1.88
CA ASP A 983 13.83 34.64 -3.20
C ASP A 983 12.88 33.44 -3.27
N ARG A 984 13.04 32.40 -2.43
CA ARG A 984 12.12 31.23 -2.40
C ARG A 984 10.91 31.44 -1.48
N GLU A 985 11.01 32.32 -0.49
CA GLU A 985 9.99 32.57 0.54
C GLU A 985 9.31 33.95 0.42
N GLY A 986 9.65 34.76 -0.60
CA GLY A 986 8.95 36.01 -0.90
C GLY A 986 9.05 37.04 0.23
N GLY A 987 10.24 37.18 0.84
CA GLY A 987 10.51 38.14 1.91
C GLY A 987 9.96 37.78 3.30
N ASN A 988 9.13 36.74 3.43
CA ASN A 988 8.56 36.32 4.72
C ASN A 988 9.36 35.16 5.34
N VAL A 989 10.67 35.37 5.54
CA VAL A 989 11.56 34.33 6.08
C VAL A 989 11.25 34.12 7.56
N SER A 990 10.65 32.97 7.88
CA SER A 990 10.38 32.57 9.27
C SER A 990 11.68 32.53 10.08
N ILE A 991 11.73 33.25 11.19
CA ILE A 991 12.89 33.27 12.10
C ILE A 991 12.92 31.93 12.84
N LYS A 992 13.99 31.17 12.62
CA LYS A 992 14.18 29.82 13.19
C LYS A 992 14.94 29.91 14.51
N LEU A 993 14.36 29.38 15.60
CA LEU A 993 14.99 29.40 16.93
C LEU A 993 15.79 28.11 17.21
N PRO A 994 17.02 28.20 17.74
CA PRO A 994 17.83 27.03 18.01
C PRO A 994 17.27 26.21 19.18
N GLY A 995 17.22 24.89 19.01
CA GLY A 995 16.83 23.94 20.08
C GLY A 995 15.33 23.69 20.22
N VAL A 996 14.49 24.40 19.47
CA VAL A 996 13.04 24.20 19.47
C VAL A 996 12.69 22.93 18.68
N ARG A 997 11.99 21.98 19.32
CA ARG A 997 11.57 20.69 18.72
C ARG A 997 10.10 20.65 18.28
N LYS A 998 9.29 21.62 18.68
CA LYS A 998 7.83 21.67 18.42
C LYS A 998 7.40 23.06 17.96
N GLY A 999 6.37 23.11 17.11
CA GLY A 999 5.74 24.35 16.63
C GLY A 999 6.46 25.03 15.46
N ASP A 1000 5.89 26.12 14.95
CA ASP A 1000 6.29 26.77 13.70
C ASP A 1000 7.73 27.35 13.74
N LEU A 1001 8.20 27.68 14.95
CA LEU A 1001 9.55 28.22 15.19
C LEU A 1001 10.63 27.12 15.34
N SER A 1002 10.26 25.83 15.23
CA SER A 1002 11.14 24.66 15.31
C SER A 1002 12.01 24.48 14.06
N GLY A 1003 12.79 25.51 13.74
CA GLY A 1003 13.50 25.61 12.47
C GLY A 1003 14.91 25.04 12.46
N ARG A 1004 15.07 23.74 12.74
CA ARG A 1004 16.14 23.04 12.00
C ARG A 1004 15.53 22.55 10.69
N SER A 1005 16.29 22.59 9.61
CA SER A 1005 15.94 21.97 8.31
C SER A 1005 15.92 20.43 8.37
N VAL A 1006 15.61 19.86 9.53
CA VAL A 1006 15.54 18.41 9.72
C VAL A 1006 14.21 17.95 9.17
N ARG A 1007 14.24 16.88 8.39
CA ARG A 1007 13.04 16.23 7.86
C ARG A 1007 12.18 15.77 9.05
N PRO A 1008 10.85 15.92 8.98
CA PRO A 1008 10.00 15.45 10.08
C PRO A 1008 10.16 13.94 10.26
N GLU A 1009 10.34 13.53 11.51
CA GLU A 1009 10.54 12.12 11.89
C GLU A 1009 9.24 11.34 11.75
N VAL A 1010 9.28 10.14 11.15
CA VAL A 1010 8.10 9.27 11.12
C VAL A 1010 7.75 8.78 12.51
N ARG A 1011 6.50 9.05 12.92
CA ARG A 1011 5.95 8.56 14.16
C ARG A 1011 4.44 8.46 14.12
N VAL A 1012 3.94 7.59 14.99
CA VAL A 1012 2.52 7.44 15.30
C VAL A 1012 2.25 8.12 16.63
N PHE A 1013 1.43 9.17 16.62
CA PHE A 1013 1.12 9.94 17.82
C PHE A 1013 0.02 9.27 18.64
N SER A 1014 -1.01 8.76 17.98
CA SER A 1014 -2.18 8.17 18.62
C SER A 1014 -2.88 7.16 17.73
N LEU A 1015 -3.41 6.10 18.34
CA LEU A 1015 -4.08 4.99 17.67
C LEU A 1015 -5.42 4.68 18.34
N ARG A 1016 -6.43 4.39 17.52
CA ARG A 1016 -7.74 3.94 17.99
C ARG A 1016 -8.37 2.95 17.03
N PHE A 1017 -8.94 1.88 17.58
CA PHE A 1017 -9.89 1.04 16.87
C PHE A 1017 -11.24 1.75 16.73
N SER A 1018 -11.94 1.48 15.63
CA SER A 1018 -13.35 1.82 15.52
C SER A 1018 -14.15 1.02 16.54
N PRO A 1019 -15.14 1.62 17.22
CA PRO A 1019 -16.08 0.88 18.06
C PRO A 1019 -16.84 -0.22 17.31
N THR A 1020 -16.94 -0.14 15.97
CA THR A 1020 -17.53 -1.19 15.14
C THR A 1020 -16.60 -2.36 14.84
N GLY A 1021 -15.32 -2.30 15.22
CA GLY A 1021 -14.32 -3.37 15.01
C GLY A 1021 -13.82 -3.56 13.57
N GLN A 1022 -14.42 -2.92 12.57
CA GLN A 1022 -14.09 -3.14 11.15
C GLN A 1022 -12.94 -2.29 10.59
N SER A 1023 -12.47 -1.31 11.36
CA SER A 1023 -11.45 -0.36 10.94
C SER A 1023 -10.69 0.18 12.14
N TRP A 1024 -9.51 0.73 11.91
CA TRP A 1024 -8.76 1.48 12.89
C TRP A 1024 -8.06 2.68 12.23
N ALA A 1025 -7.73 3.69 13.03
CA ALA A 1025 -7.08 4.89 12.56
C ALA A 1025 -5.80 5.19 13.35
N ALA A 1026 -4.81 5.71 12.64
CA ALA A 1026 -3.55 6.19 13.17
C ALA A 1026 -3.34 7.67 12.84
N ALA A 1027 -3.12 8.49 13.85
CA ALA A 1027 -2.58 9.83 13.67
C ALA A 1027 -1.06 9.75 13.46
N THR A 1028 -0.61 10.08 12.26
CA THR A 1028 0.80 10.06 11.86
C THR A 1028 1.28 11.44 11.42
N THR A 1029 2.57 11.57 11.11
CA THR A 1029 3.15 12.80 10.55
C THR A 1029 2.66 13.15 9.15
N GLU A 1030 2.16 12.20 8.38
CA GLU A 1030 1.60 12.47 7.04
C GLU A 1030 0.14 12.89 7.07
N GLY A 1031 -0.56 12.49 8.12
CA GLY A 1031 -2.01 12.63 8.27
C GLY A 1031 -2.60 11.44 9.01
N MET A 1032 -3.91 11.29 8.90
CA MET A 1032 -4.68 10.23 9.56
C MET A 1032 -4.84 9.08 8.59
N LEU A 1033 -4.14 7.98 8.85
CA LEU A 1033 -4.30 6.76 8.08
C LEU A 1033 -5.46 5.95 8.63
N VAL A 1034 -6.39 5.56 7.77
CA VAL A 1034 -7.52 4.68 8.10
C VAL A 1034 -7.31 3.35 7.39
N TYR A 1035 -7.27 2.29 8.19
CA TYR A 1035 -7.19 0.90 7.73
C TYR A 1035 -8.52 0.22 8.00
N SER A 1036 -8.96 -0.63 7.07
CA SER A 1036 -10.18 -1.40 7.22
C SER A 1036 -10.04 -2.79 6.61
N LEU A 1037 -10.80 -3.72 7.17
CA LEU A 1037 -10.99 -5.07 6.64
C LEU A 1037 -11.75 -5.07 5.30
N ASN A 1038 -12.59 -4.05 5.05
CA ASN A 1038 -13.51 -4.00 3.89
C ASN A 1038 -12.86 -3.51 2.58
N GLY A 1039 -11.55 -3.73 2.39
CA GLY A 1039 -10.83 -3.34 1.18
C GLY A 1039 -11.19 -4.20 -0.03
N SER A 1040 -12.27 -3.82 -0.74
CA SER A 1040 -12.66 -4.22 -2.09
C SER A 1040 -12.13 -5.57 -2.60
N GLY A 1041 -12.93 -6.62 -2.42
CA GLY A 1041 -13.15 -7.74 -3.34
C GLY A 1041 -12.00 -8.68 -3.68
N GLY A 1042 -10.81 -8.51 -3.09
CA GLY A 1042 -9.60 -9.20 -3.55
C GLY A 1042 -9.18 -10.43 -2.73
N VAL A 1043 -9.90 -10.79 -1.66
CA VAL A 1043 -9.54 -11.96 -0.86
C VAL A 1043 -10.76 -12.84 -0.65
N PHE A 1044 -10.62 -14.09 -1.09
CA PHE A 1044 -11.55 -15.16 -0.82
C PHE A 1044 -11.22 -15.76 0.55
N ASP A 1045 -12.11 -15.59 1.52
CA ASP A 1045 -11.95 -16.07 2.91
C ASP A 1045 -13.18 -16.90 3.33
N PRO A 1046 -13.26 -18.17 2.89
CA PRO A 1046 -14.43 -19.01 3.12
C PRO A 1046 -14.48 -19.55 4.55
N TRP A 1047 -15.68 -19.79 5.05
CA TRP A 1047 -15.94 -20.37 6.37
C TRP A 1047 -16.42 -21.82 6.24
N GLU A 1048 -15.67 -22.79 6.77
CA GLU A 1048 -16.01 -24.23 6.76
C GLU A 1048 -16.47 -24.76 5.37
N LEU A 1049 -15.67 -24.49 4.34
CA LEU A 1049 -15.96 -24.84 2.95
C LEU A 1049 -15.96 -26.36 2.71
N GLN A 1050 -16.89 -26.84 1.87
CA GLN A 1050 -16.99 -28.23 1.44
C GLN A 1050 -16.99 -28.32 -0.09
N LEU A 1051 -16.55 -29.45 -0.64
CA LEU A 1051 -16.41 -29.65 -2.10
C LEU A 1051 -17.71 -29.42 -2.90
N GLY A 1052 -18.88 -29.64 -2.30
CA GLY A 1052 -20.17 -29.42 -2.96
C GLY A 1052 -20.67 -27.97 -2.94
N ILE A 1053 -19.99 -27.08 -2.21
CA ILE A 1053 -20.42 -25.69 -2.02
C ILE A 1053 -19.70 -24.83 -3.05
N THR A 1054 -20.40 -24.47 -4.11
CA THR A 1054 -19.91 -23.58 -5.19
C THR A 1054 -20.93 -22.48 -5.47
N PRO A 1055 -20.53 -21.34 -6.08
CA PRO A 1055 -21.49 -20.31 -6.49
C PRO A 1055 -22.60 -20.84 -7.40
N MET A 1056 -22.30 -21.86 -8.22
CA MET A 1056 -23.29 -22.54 -9.07
C MET A 1056 -24.30 -23.32 -8.22
N ALA A 1057 -23.84 -24.12 -7.25
CA ALA A 1057 -24.71 -24.86 -6.34
C ALA A 1057 -25.61 -23.94 -5.50
N VAL A 1058 -25.10 -22.75 -5.11
CA VAL A 1058 -25.91 -21.72 -4.44
C VAL A 1058 -27.04 -21.24 -5.35
N ARG A 1059 -26.74 -20.93 -6.62
CA ARG A 1059 -27.75 -20.49 -7.59
C ARG A 1059 -28.77 -21.59 -7.91
N GLU A 1060 -28.33 -22.84 -8.03
CA GLU A 1060 -29.22 -24.00 -8.18
C GLU A 1060 -30.18 -24.13 -6.98
N ALA A 1061 -29.67 -23.99 -5.75
CA ALA A 1061 -30.51 -24.03 -4.55
C ALA A 1061 -31.53 -22.86 -4.49
N VAL A 1062 -31.18 -21.68 -5.01
CA VAL A 1062 -32.11 -20.55 -5.17
C VAL A 1062 -33.19 -20.87 -6.20
N GLU A 1063 -32.83 -21.50 -7.33
CA GLU A 1063 -33.79 -21.95 -8.36
C GLU A 1063 -34.76 -23.01 -7.82
N ASP A 1064 -34.24 -23.94 -7.01
CA ASP A 1064 -35.00 -24.97 -6.32
C ASP A 1064 -35.87 -24.44 -5.15
N ARG A 1065 -35.76 -23.13 -4.85
CA ARG A 1065 -36.43 -22.43 -3.73
C ARG A 1065 -36.03 -22.94 -2.34
N ASP A 1066 -34.87 -23.56 -2.22
CA ASP A 1066 -34.27 -23.92 -0.94
C ASP A 1066 -33.38 -22.79 -0.41
N PHE A 1067 -34.03 -21.70 -0.01
CA PHE A 1067 -33.34 -20.48 0.43
C PHE A 1067 -32.51 -20.68 1.70
N ALA A 1068 -32.88 -21.64 2.56
CA ALA A 1068 -32.14 -21.90 3.80
C ALA A 1068 -30.77 -22.52 3.49
N ASN A 1069 -30.73 -23.54 2.64
CA ASN A 1069 -29.47 -24.14 2.21
C ASN A 1069 -28.66 -23.18 1.33
N ALA A 1070 -29.31 -22.44 0.42
CA ALA A 1070 -28.65 -21.42 -0.38
C ALA A 1070 -27.95 -20.36 0.49
N LEU A 1071 -28.58 -19.91 1.58
CA LEU A 1071 -28.02 -18.91 2.49
C LEU A 1071 -26.84 -19.47 3.30
N ILE A 1072 -26.93 -20.72 3.76
CA ILE A 1072 -25.82 -21.37 4.46
C ILE A 1072 -24.63 -21.57 3.52
N MET A 1073 -24.88 -22.04 2.30
CA MET A 1073 -23.86 -22.24 1.29
C MET A 1073 -23.17 -20.91 0.90
N SER A 1074 -23.95 -19.83 0.73
CA SER A 1074 -23.37 -18.50 0.43
C SER A 1074 -22.59 -17.91 1.60
N MET A 1075 -23.05 -18.08 2.85
CA MET A 1075 -22.28 -17.68 4.04
C MET A 1075 -20.99 -18.47 4.20
N LYS A 1076 -20.97 -19.76 3.84
CA LYS A 1076 -19.75 -20.59 3.85
C LYS A 1076 -18.75 -20.17 2.77
N LEU A 1077 -19.21 -19.74 1.61
CA LEU A 1077 -18.34 -19.14 0.58
C LEU A 1077 -17.86 -17.74 1.00
N ASN A 1078 -18.65 -17.04 1.82
CA ASN A 1078 -18.36 -15.71 2.35
C ASN A 1078 -18.12 -14.64 1.25
N GLU A 1079 -18.80 -14.78 0.11
CA GLU A 1079 -18.80 -13.78 -0.96
C GLU A 1079 -19.98 -12.81 -0.78
N VAL A 1080 -19.69 -11.52 -0.60
CA VAL A 1080 -20.70 -10.50 -0.27
C VAL A 1080 -21.77 -10.39 -1.37
N ASP A 1081 -21.37 -10.38 -2.64
CA ASP A 1081 -22.30 -10.25 -3.76
C ASP A 1081 -23.24 -11.45 -3.85
N LEU A 1082 -22.74 -12.66 -3.62
CA LEU A 1082 -23.53 -13.89 -3.63
C LEU A 1082 -24.47 -13.97 -2.42
N ILE A 1083 -24.02 -13.54 -1.24
CA ILE A 1083 -24.87 -13.45 -0.05
C ILE A 1083 -26.00 -12.45 -0.30
N GLN A 1084 -25.70 -11.29 -0.89
CA GLN A 1084 -26.71 -10.30 -1.26
C GLN A 1084 -27.71 -10.87 -2.29
N GLU A 1085 -27.23 -11.57 -3.32
CA GLU A 1085 -28.05 -12.25 -4.33
C GLU A 1085 -29.05 -13.21 -3.67
N VAL A 1086 -28.59 -14.07 -2.74
CA VAL A 1086 -29.46 -15.03 -2.03
C VAL A 1086 -30.46 -14.31 -1.11
N ILE A 1087 -30.02 -13.30 -0.35
CA ILE A 1087 -30.91 -12.52 0.54
C ILE A 1087 -32.00 -11.82 -0.27
N GLU A 1088 -31.67 -11.18 -1.39
CA GLU A 1088 -32.63 -10.46 -2.24
C GLU A 1088 -33.56 -11.40 -3.03
N SER A 1089 -33.13 -12.64 -3.28
CA SER A 1089 -33.95 -13.68 -3.91
C SER A 1089 -35.01 -14.27 -2.99
N THR A 1090 -34.80 -14.21 -1.67
CA THR A 1090 -35.72 -14.79 -0.67
C THR A 1090 -37.03 -13.97 -0.62
N PRO A 1091 -38.22 -14.59 -0.76
CA PRO A 1091 -39.48 -13.85 -0.82
C PRO A 1091 -39.92 -13.36 0.58
N PRO A 1092 -40.37 -12.10 0.74
CA PRO A 1092 -40.98 -11.62 1.98
C PRO A 1092 -42.37 -12.23 2.20
N LYS A 1093 -42.80 -12.34 3.47
CA LYS A 1093 -44.15 -12.81 3.84
C LYS A 1093 -45.26 -11.85 3.38
N ASP A 1094 -45.00 -10.54 3.45
CA ASP A 1094 -45.87 -9.50 2.86
C ASP A 1094 -45.35 -9.14 1.47
N LYS A 1095 -46.23 -8.99 0.49
CA LYS A 1095 -45.89 -8.64 -0.91
C LYS A 1095 -45.35 -7.20 -1.08
N SER A 1096 -44.73 -6.60 -0.06
CA SER A 1096 -44.11 -5.28 -0.18
C SER A 1096 -42.71 -5.37 -0.80
N SER A 1097 -42.30 -4.26 -1.41
CA SER A 1097 -41.16 -4.12 -2.30
C SER A 1097 -39.79 -4.48 -1.69
N ARG A 1098 -38.84 -4.87 -2.56
CA ARG A 1098 -37.42 -5.19 -2.29
C ARG A 1098 -36.58 -3.93 -1.93
N HIS A 1099 -36.95 -3.24 -0.86
CA HIS A 1099 -36.33 -1.98 -0.44
C HIS A 1099 -35.90 -2.03 1.04
N LEU A 1100 -35.59 -0.89 1.65
CA LEU A 1100 -35.12 -0.78 3.04
C LEU A 1100 -35.97 -1.56 4.05
N GLU A 1101 -37.30 -1.58 3.87
CA GLU A 1101 -38.24 -2.32 4.71
C GLU A 1101 -37.93 -3.83 4.78
N TYR A 1102 -37.49 -4.42 3.67
CA TYR A 1102 -37.09 -5.82 3.60
C TYR A 1102 -35.92 -6.14 4.54
N TYR A 1103 -34.87 -5.32 4.48
CA TYR A 1103 -33.70 -5.46 5.36
C TYR A 1103 -34.05 -5.18 6.84
N LEU A 1104 -34.99 -4.28 7.11
CA LEU A 1104 -35.49 -4.03 8.46
C LEU A 1104 -36.23 -5.24 9.03
N HIS A 1105 -37.07 -5.91 8.23
CA HIS A 1105 -37.73 -7.14 8.64
C HIS A 1105 -36.73 -8.26 8.96
N TRP A 1106 -35.69 -8.44 8.14
CA TRP A 1106 -34.62 -9.37 8.44
C TRP A 1106 -33.95 -9.07 9.78
N ALA A 1107 -33.53 -7.82 10.00
CA ALA A 1107 -32.92 -7.41 11.25
C ALA A 1107 -33.86 -7.65 12.45
N GLN A 1108 -35.15 -7.31 12.32
CA GLN A 1108 -36.15 -7.54 13.35
C GLN A 1108 -36.35 -9.02 13.66
N GLN A 1109 -36.47 -9.89 12.65
CA GLN A 1109 -36.65 -11.33 12.84
C GLN A 1109 -35.43 -11.97 13.51
N ILE A 1110 -34.22 -11.60 13.09
CA ILE A 1110 -32.97 -12.09 13.70
C ILE A 1110 -32.91 -11.68 15.17
N LEU A 1111 -33.16 -10.41 15.48
CA LEU A 1111 -33.10 -9.91 16.86
C LEU A 1111 -34.22 -10.48 17.75
N THR A 1112 -35.42 -10.69 17.22
CA THR A 1112 -36.54 -11.24 18.00
C THR A 1112 -36.35 -12.72 18.33
N VAL A 1113 -35.87 -13.52 17.37
CA VAL A 1113 -35.66 -14.97 17.56
C VAL A 1113 -34.37 -15.27 18.32
N HIS A 1114 -33.27 -14.59 17.98
CA HIS A 1114 -31.94 -14.91 18.50
C HIS A 1114 -31.44 -13.95 19.58
N GLY A 1115 -32.12 -12.83 19.85
CA GLY A 1115 -31.71 -11.83 20.85
C GLY A 1115 -31.24 -12.40 22.19
N PRO A 1116 -32.00 -13.30 22.84
CA PRO A 1116 -31.60 -13.90 24.12
C PRO A 1116 -30.36 -14.80 24.05
N LYS A 1117 -30.02 -15.31 22.87
CA LYS A 1117 -28.89 -16.22 22.63
C LYS A 1117 -27.61 -15.50 22.21
N ILE A 1118 -27.70 -14.23 21.81
CA ILE A 1118 -26.54 -13.45 21.38
C ILE A 1118 -25.67 -13.16 22.61
N ASN A 1119 -24.43 -13.64 22.60
CA ASN A 1119 -23.45 -13.22 23.59
C ASN A 1119 -23.12 -11.74 23.33
N ALA A 1120 -23.74 -10.85 24.09
CA ALA A 1120 -23.63 -9.42 23.93
C ALA A 1120 -22.15 -8.99 23.86
N GLN A 1121 -21.29 -9.51 24.73
CA GLN A 1121 -19.88 -9.09 24.79
C GLN A 1121 -19.11 -9.35 23.48
N LYS A 1122 -19.32 -10.50 22.84
CA LYS A 1122 -18.62 -10.82 21.58
C LYS A 1122 -19.25 -10.15 20.36
N CYS A 1123 -20.55 -9.88 20.39
CA CYS A 1123 -21.30 -9.36 19.25
C CYS A 1123 -21.56 -7.84 19.31
N ILE A 1124 -21.10 -7.14 20.35
CA ILE A 1124 -21.23 -5.67 20.49
C ILE A 1124 -20.80 -4.93 19.23
N PRO A 1125 -19.64 -5.20 18.59
CA PRO A 1125 -19.20 -4.44 17.43
C PRO A 1125 -20.20 -4.55 16.26
N THR A 1126 -20.74 -5.75 16.04
CA THR A 1126 -21.73 -6.03 15.00
C THR A 1126 -23.09 -5.40 15.32
N LEU A 1127 -23.52 -5.44 16.58
CA LEU A 1127 -24.76 -4.79 17.03
C LEU A 1127 -24.67 -3.27 16.90
N LEU A 1128 -23.54 -2.66 17.27
CA LEU A 1128 -23.27 -1.23 17.09
C LEU A 1128 -23.24 -0.86 15.61
N ALA A 1129 -22.66 -1.70 14.75
CA ALA A 1129 -22.67 -1.47 13.29
C ALA A 1129 -24.10 -1.53 12.72
N LEU A 1130 -24.93 -2.46 13.19
CA LEU A 1130 -26.34 -2.55 12.82
C LEU A 1130 -27.12 -1.32 13.32
N GLU A 1131 -27.00 -0.98 14.61
CA GLU A 1131 -27.61 0.20 15.21
C GLU A 1131 -27.22 1.47 14.43
N LYS A 1132 -25.93 1.64 14.14
CA LYS A 1132 -25.40 2.75 13.34
C LYS A 1132 -26.08 2.86 11.99
N SER A 1133 -26.24 1.74 11.28
CA SER A 1133 -26.89 1.70 9.96
C SER A 1133 -28.36 2.10 10.06
N LEU A 1134 -29.07 1.54 11.04
CA LEU A 1134 -30.50 1.79 11.29
C LEU A 1134 -30.76 3.24 11.70
N VAL A 1135 -29.99 3.77 12.64
CA VAL A 1135 -30.10 5.16 13.11
C VAL A 1135 -29.84 6.13 11.96
N ARG A 1136 -28.83 5.88 11.12
CA ARG A 1136 -28.54 6.72 9.96
C ARG A 1136 -29.71 6.75 8.98
N LYS A 1137 -30.26 5.59 8.62
CA LYS A 1137 -31.41 5.51 7.72
C LYS A 1137 -32.66 6.16 8.32
N ASN A 1138 -32.89 5.97 9.62
CA ASN A 1138 -33.98 6.60 10.34
C ASN A 1138 -33.85 8.13 10.36
N GLU A 1139 -32.68 8.68 10.70
CA GLU A 1139 -32.46 10.13 10.72
C GLU A 1139 -32.65 10.78 9.35
N GLN A 1140 -32.23 10.10 8.27
CA GLN A 1140 -32.40 10.58 6.90
C GLN A 1140 -33.87 10.60 6.47
N ILE A 1141 -34.63 9.56 6.79
CA ILE A 1141 -35.99 9.37 6.26
C ILE A 1141 -37.06 9.93 7.20
N SER A 1142 -36.98 9.63 8.50
CA SER A 1142 -38.03 9.96 9.48
C SER A 1142 -38.25 11.46 9.63
N LYS A 1143 -37.18 12.28 9.59
CA LYS A 1143 -37.32 13.75 9.64
C LYS A 1143 -38.11 14.27 8.45
N ILE A 1144 -37.82 13.79 7.24
CA ILE A 1144 -38.49 14.20 6.01
C ILE A 1144 -39.94 13.70 6.01
N CYS A 1145 -40.17 12.43 6.36
CA CYS A 1145 -41.51 11.85 6.41
C CYS A 1145 -42.40 12.55 7.43
N ASN A 1146 -41.89 12.81 8.64
CA ASN A 1146 -42.64 13.54 9.67
C ASN A 1146 -42.90 14.99 9.24
N TYR A 1147 -41.90 15.68 8.70
CA TYR A 1147 -42.08 17.03 8.18
C TYR A 1147 -43.16 17.08 7.09
N ASN A 1148 -43.11 16.17 6.11
CA ASN A 1148 -44.09 16.09 5.03
C ASN A 1148 -45.48 15.74 5.58
N LYS A 1149 -45.57 14.76 6.49
CA LYS A 1149 -46.84 14.36 7.11
C LYS A 1149 -47.50 15.52 7.86
N TYR A 1150 -46.75 16.21 8.71
CA TYR A 1150 -47.28 17.34 9.48
C TYR A 1150 -47.59 18.54 8.58
N THR A 1151 -46.78 18.80 7.56
CA THR A 1151 -47.04 19.86 6.57
C THR A 1151 -48.32 19.56 5.78
N LEU A 1152 -48.49 18.34 5.29
CA LEU A 1152 -49.69 17.92 4.57
C LEU A 1152 -50.93 17.93 5.46
N GLN A 1153 -50.82 17.45 6.70
CA GLN A 1153 -51.91 17.52 7.67
C GLN A 1153 -52.30 18.98 7.95
N TYR A 1154 -51.31 19.86 8.14
CA TYR A 1154 -51.55 21.27 8.36
C TYR A 1154 -52.23 21.93 7.15
N VAL A 1155 -51.73 21.69 5.93
CA VAL A 1155 -52.34 22.18 4.69
C VAL A 1155 -53.75 21.63 4.50
N SER A 1156 -54.00 20.36 4.80
CA SER A 1156 -55.35 19.76 4.76
C SER A 1156 -56.29 20.43 5.76
N THR A 1157 -55.84 20.63 7.00
CA THR A 1157 -56.66 21.31 8.02
C THR A 1157 -56.94 22.77 7.67
N LEU A 1158 -55.97 23.48 7.08
CA LEU A 1158 -56.19 24.83 6.56
C LEU A 1158 -57.19 24.80 5.41
N GLY A 1159 -57.06 23.87 4.47
CA GLY A 1159 -58.03 23.66 3.39
C GLY A 1159 -59.45 23.41 3.89
N ASP A 1160 -59.60 22.56 4.92
CA ASP A 1160 -60.89 22.29 5.56
C ASP A 1160 -61.46 23.54 6.27
N ILE A 1161 -60.61 24.36 6.91
CA ILE A 1161 -61.01 25.63 7.53
C ILE A 1161 -61.44 26.65 6.49
N PHE A 1162 -60.70 26.79 5.38
CA PHE A 1162 -61.06 27.67 4.27
C PHE A 1162 -62.34 27.20 3.57
N SER A 1163 -62.50 25.90 3.33
CA SER A 1163 -63.74 25.34 2.77
C SER A 1163 -64.93 25.52 3.72
N LYS A 1164 -64.72 25.43 5.05
CA LYS A 1164 -65.76 25.77 6.04
C LYS A 1164 -66.09 27.25 6.04
N LYS A 1165 -65.09 28.14 5.94
CA LYS A 1165 -65.31 29.59 5.82
C LYS A 1165 -66.03 29.97 4.52
N GLU A 1166 -65.66 29.39 3.38
CA GLU A 1166 -66.37 29.58 2.11
C GLU A 1166 -67.80 29.05 2.20
N LYS A 1167 -68.03 27.91 2.86
CA LYS A 1167 -69.39 27.42 3.12
C LYS A 1167 -70.18 28.35 4.05
N GLU A 1168 -69.57 28.86 5.12
CA GLU A 1168 -70.18 29.84 6.04
C GLU A 1168 -70.43 31.21 5.38
N GLU A 1169 -69.56 31.66 4.46
CA GLU A 1169 -69.76 32.89 3.68
C GLU A 1169 -70.83 32.69 2.60
N SER A 1170 -70.89 31.52 1.94
CA SER A 1170 -71.98 31.21 1.00
C SER A 1170 -73.34 31.08 1.69
N THR A 1171 -73.41 30.51 2.90
CA THR A 1171 -74.65 30.47 3.69
C THR A 1171 -75.00 31.84 4.28
N LYS A 1172 -74.03 32.71 4.58
CA LYS A 1172 -74.31 34.11 4.94
C LYS A 1172 -74.82 34.92 3.76
N MET A 1173 -74.29 34.74 2.54
CA MET A 1173 -74.82 35.40 1.35
C MET A 1173 -76.23 34.91 0.99
N GLU A 1174 -76.57 33.62 1.20
CA GLU A 1174 -77.95 33.12 1.04
C GLU A 1174 -78.91 33.67 2.11
N VAL A 1175 -78.44 33.86 3.35
CA VAL A 1175 -79.25 34.46 4.43
C VAL A 1175 -79.38 35.99 4.30
N GLU A 1176 -78.37 36.68 3.75
CA GLU A 1176 -78.45 38.11 3.43
C GLU A 1176 -79.32 38.36 2.19
N SER A 1177 -79.38 37.43 1.21
CA SER A 1177 -80.32 37.56 0.08
C SER A 1177 -81.79 37.31 0.46
N ASP A 1178 -82.05 36.58 1.54
CA ASP A 1178 -83.41 36.35 2.08
C ASP A 1178 -83.85 37.44 3.09
N GLN A 1179 -82.95 38.33 3.53
CA GLN A 1179 -83.25 39.45 4.44
C GLN A 1179 -83.42 40.81 3.75
N ASP A 1180 -83.01 40.95 2.49
CA ASP A 1180 -83.18 42.19 1.71
C ASP A 1180 -84.57 42.34 1.06
N ASP A 1181 -85.44 41.33 1.15
CA ASP A 1181 -86.81 41.36 0.61
C ASP A 1181 -87.90 41.78 1.64
N GLU A 1182 -87.56 42.07 2.91
CA GLU A 1182 -88.58 42.34 3.96
C GLU A 1182 -88.46 43.65 4.76
N LEU A 1183 -87.54 44.57 4.43
CA LEU A 1183 -87.46 45.89 5.11
C LEU A 1183 -87.41 47.06 4.13
N SER A 1184 -88.37 47.09 3.22
CA SER A 1184 -88.88 48.28 2.54
C SER A 1184 -90.19 48.76 3.17
N GLU A 1185 -90.25 48.99 4.49
CA GLU A 1185 -91.35 49.72 5.13
C GLU A 1185 -90.82 50.51 6.35
N GLU A 1186 -90.89 51.84 6.24
CA GLU A 1186 -90.97 52.85 7.33
C GLU A 1186 -89.76 52.98 8.29
N VAL A 1187 -88.95 54.05 8.34
CA VAL A 1187 -89.15 55.50 8.17
C VAL A 1187 -90.20 56.09 9.14
N PHE A 1188 -89.70 56.87 10.12
CA PHE A 1188 -90.38 57.86 11.00
C PHE A 1188 -91.29 57.38 12.17
N ASN A 1189 -90.74 57.35 13.40
CA ASN A 1189 -91.16 58.20 14.55
C ASN A 1189 -90.59 57.70 15.91
N TYR A 1190 -89.43 58.20 16.34
CA TYR A 1190 -89.18 58.99 17.57
C TYR A 1190 -87.70 59.29 17.78
#